data_AF-H8GF61-F1
#
_entry.id   AF-H8GF61-F1
#
_cell.length_a   1.000
_cell.length_b   1.000
_cell.length_c   1.000
_cell.angle_alpha   90.00
_cell.angle_beta   90.00
_cell.angle_gamma   90.00
#
_symmetry.space_group_name_H-M   'P 1'
#
loop_
_entity.id
_entity.type
_entity.pdbx_description
1 polymer ?
#
loop_
_entity_poly.entity_id
_entity_poly.type
_entity_poly.pdbx_seq_one_letter_code
_entity_poly.pdbx_strand_id
1 'polypeptide(L)'
;PHGPAPHRGNGDPGRRPPQRPDHDSDGRPRDHDSRPDDRDARPDDRHDPDRRDPDNRAPDGRDPHGHDDRPTPEEVNQRHAERTPAGTSFHRGDPEMGDLPHRVKPDPDGRYTVDVHVTPDGNARIGNREYSPEEFADILRRNGDYDGRPIRLIGCDASSNDFAHRLSRELDTEVLAPNKPAWTDSNGNVFSSDYEIGPDGKPRPKIPPNGEWSSHRPDGSTTRASDDGFTPDTPDYGKRDVDTETSRARGSDDGPPDPDVPSRRTGSDQPADPDSDHPNRNPKSRQQEAQLRHDEYSRRRRETPQAVRDFDPPADNRPDRVAEGEANGIRPPGRNEPFPGNRKLEGNTSYEVYNDDGTLRGTYHTNDQGRVTHIDTSVDNVPPRNRDGSDNKAYVPNPDVAHPPADTTFRVEIEGQHQVFRTDADGLPEPAVTFERPDYPDDHRVAIPPGPPKPPKPNQPFVTTKKLEPYREYEVHDTKGVYRGRFYTDGEGRVRWAEVDSGRLMRINPDFDALHRLAEDPSVRTPVVRLRQRFDPNSPPDDVDLPDSERDLFRTAERETVELGRNENFFDGRELKPNRQYVVESEYEDRDGTVKKTRAVYWTDKNSEIAVAETYRPHHPDLNKPAPRVVYSVDDGRYVYETGPEVKPTYGVKGYRTDTVAASTQDVEVVKRDDLVRQDETAQKTAGGIDGKEPFIKADGTDTGKMRNKYDGGHMYANQLSGPGELINMVAQWRVQNAQLDLDGMHWRSFEDDLIRFLQRDGTSIKQMEVFALRDGSRVPHELQVRWVEEVDGKRTVRIRSFPNNPASAQPPSGQP
;
A
#
# COMPACT_ATOMS: atom_id res chain seq x y z
N PRO A 1 13.14 -35.60 -65.31
CA PRO A 1 14.16 -35.90 -66.34
C PRO A 1 15.47 -36.36 -65.68
N HIS A 2 16.19 -37.27 -66.34
CA HIS A 2 17.53 -37.83 -66.02
C HIS A 2 18.45 -36.86 -65.23
N GLY A 3 19.21 -37.23 -64.19
CA GLY A 3 19.77 -38.52 -63.72
C GLY A 3 21.31 -38.36 -63.53
N PRO A 4 22.11 -39.37 -63.12
CA PRO A 4 21.85 -40.65 -62.46
C PRO A 4 22.71 -40.81 -61.15
N ALA A 5 22.85 -42.04 -60.63
CA ALA A 5 23.84 -42.41 -59.59
C ALA A 5 24.66 -43.65 -60.00
N PRO A 6 25.90 -43.83 -59.48
CA PRO A 6 26.43 -45.19 -59.33
C PRO A 6 27.31 -45.47 -58.08
N HIS A 7 26.84 -46.38 -57.23
CA HIS A 7 27.52 -47.60 -56.71
C HIS A 7 28.87 -47.63 -55.92
N ARG A 8 28.73 -48.24 -54.71
CA ARG A 8 29.53 -49.35 -54.09
C ARG A 8 30.89 -49.07 -53.41
N GLY A 9 31.07 -49.62 -52.19
CA GLY A 9 32.35 -49.62 -51.45
C GLY A 9 32.37 -50.21 -50.01
N ASN A 10 31.84 -51.43 -49.80
CA ASN A 10 32.02 -52.38 -48.66
C ASN A 10 32.44 -51.91 -47.23
N GLY A 11 31.69 -52.33 -46.19
CA GLY A 11 32.16 -52.34 -44.79
C GLY A 11 31.12 -52.84 -43.76
N ASP A 12 31.23 -54.10 -43.31
CA ASP A 12 30.42 -54.81 -42.28
C ASP A 12 31.32 -55.98 -41.76
N PRO A 13 31.17 -56.60 -40.54
CA PRO A 13 29.97 -56.69 -39.71
C PRO A 13 30.08 -56.39 -38.20
N GLY A 14 28.92 -56.18 -37.57
CA GLY A 14 28.82 -55.89 -36.13
C GLY A 14 27.45 -56.10 -35.46
N ARG A 15 26.70 -57.17 -35.79
CA ARG A 15 25.42 -57.51 -35.10
C ARG A 15 25.15 -59.01 -34.97
N ARG A 16 24.65 -59.45 -33.80
CA ARG A 16 23.54 -60.43 -33.69
C ARG A 16 22.95 -60.51 -32.26
N PRO A 17 21.62 -60.70 -32.11
CA PRO A 17 20.95 -60.98 -30.84
C PRO A 17 20.39 -62.43 -30.76
N PRO A 18 19.89 -62.86 -29.58
CA PRO A 18 18.68 -63.69 -29.43
C PRO A 18 17.61 -62.93 -28.61
N GLN A 19 16.28 -63.08 -28.78
CA GLN A 19 15.37 -64.22 -28.95
C GLN A 19 14.96 -64.97 -27.65
N ARG A 20 13.63 -65.15 -27.52
CA ARG A 20 12.82 -65.91 -26.54
C ARG A 20 12.99 -67.44 -26.68
N PRO A 21 12.40 -68.35 -25.85
CA PRO A 21 11.21 -68.21 -24.96
C PRO A 21 11.44 -68.83 -23.52
N ASP A 22 10.52 -69.39 -22.69
CA ASP A 22 9.05 -69.67 -22.70
C ASP A 22 8.45 -69.92 -21.27
N HIS A 23 7.18 -70.34 -21.21
CA HIS A 23 6.44 -71.10 -20.15
C HIS A 23 5.92 -70.44 -18.84
N ASP A 24 4.58 -70.29 -18.81
CA ASP A 24 3.57 -70.90 -17.89
C ASP A 24 3.60 -70.84 -16.34
N SER A 25 2.50 -70.28 -15.81
CA SER A 25 1.63 -70.76 -14.71
C SER A 25 1.96 -70.61 -13.21
N ASP A 26 0.90 -70.16 -12.50
CA ASP A 26 0.53 -70.31 -11.07
C ASP A 26 1.43 -69.80 -9.92
N GLY A 27 0.92 -68.79 -9.18
CA GLY A 27 1.45 -68.37 -7.88
C GLY A 27 0.89 -67.04 -7.33
N ARG A 28 -0.28 -67.05 -6.67
CA ARG A 28 -0.84 -65.86 -5.97
C ARG A 28 -0.26 -65.65 -4.57
N PRO A 29 -0.03 -64.39 -4.17
CA PRO A 29 -0.64 -63.87 -2.93
C PRO A 29 -1.23 -62.46 -3.13
N ARG A 30 -2.55 -62.29 -2.91
CA ARG A 30 -3.18 -61.75 -1.68
C ARG A 30 -3.03 -60.22 -1.51
N ASP A 31 -3.99 -59.49 -2.07
CA ASP A 31 -4.39 -58.18 -1.56
C ASP A 31 -5.10 -58.33 -0.20
N HIS A 32 -4.94 -57.34 0.68
CA HIS A 32 -5.78 -57.16 1.87
C HIS A 32 -5.87 -55.68 2.22
N ASP A 33 -7.09 -55.12 2.17
CA ASP A 33 -7.43 -53.83 2.75
C ASP A 33 -7.29 -53.82 4.28
N SER A 34 -7.05 -52.65 4.85
CA SER A 34 -7.50 -52.30 6.21
C SER A 34 -7.57 -50.78 6.39
N ARG A 35 -8.78 -50.22 6.24
CA ARG A 35 -9.19 -49.00 6.96
C ARG A 35 -9.86 -49.44 8.27
N PRO A 36 -9.65 -48.75 9.40
CA PRO A 36 -10.51 -48.91 10.57
C PRO A 36 -11.85 -48.19 10.34
N ASP A 37 -12.95 -48.91 10.57
CA ASP A 37 -14.30 -48.37 10.80
C ASP A 37 -14.62 -48.78 12.25
N ASP A 38 -15.12 -47.87 13.08
CA ASP A 38 -15.68 -48.20 14.41
C ASP A 38 -17.03 -47.50 14.54
N ARG A 39 -18.02 -48.20 15.12
CA ARG A 39 -19.42 -47.77 15.14
C ARG A 39 -20.07 -48.02 16.48
N ASP A 40 -20.90 -47.08 16.89
CA ASP A 40 -22.13 -47.31 17.65
C ASP A 40 -23.06 -46.11 17.40
N ALA A 41 -24.39 -46.18 17.38
CA ALA A 41 -25.40 -47.23 17.19
C ALA A 41 -26.73 -46.56 17.62
N ARG A 42 -27.64 -46.27 16.68
CA ARG A 42 -29.04 -45.88 16.97
C ARG A 42 -29.96 -46.42 15.87
N PRO A 43 -31.18 -46.89 16.19
CA PRO A 43 -32.11 -47.47 15.22
C PRO A 43 -33.07 -46.45 14.60
N ASP A 44 -33.57 -46.76 13.41
CA ASP A 44 -34.80 -46.19 12.81
C ASP A 44 -36.06 -46.84 13.41
N ASP A 45 -37.19 -46.14 13.35
CA ASP A 45 -38.52 -46.75 13.22
C ASP A 45 -39.53 -45.79 12.55
N ARG A 46 -40.68 -46.28 12.04
CA ARG A 46 -41.61 -45.48 11.17
C ARG A 46 -43.11 -45.65 11.48
N HIS A 47 -43.90 -44.67 10.98
CA HIS A 47 -45.36 -44.62 10.76
C HIS A 47 -46.29 -44.05 11.86
N ASP A 48 -46.86 -42.86 11.55
CA ASP A 48 -48.31 -42.55 11.32
C ASP A 48 -49.44 -43.27 12.11
N PRO A 49 -50.64 -42.65 12.28
CA PRO A 49 -50.94 -41.20 12.37
C PRO A 49 -52.08 -40.84 13.39
N ASP A 50 -52.46 -39.55 13.43
CA ASP A 50 -53.84 -39.04 13.64
C ASP A 50 -54.55 -39.19 15.02
N ARG A 51 -54.63 -38.11 15.85
CA ARG A 51 -55.90 -37.41 16.25
C ARG A 51 -55.86 -36.40 17.44
N ARG A 52 -56.41 -35.21 17.17
CA ARG A 52 -57.24 -34.31 18.03
C ARG A 52 -56.62 -33.52 19.21
N ASP A 53 -56.36 -32.23 18.94
CA ASP A 53 -56.98 -31.00 19.52
C ASP A 53 -57.73 -31.03 20.87
N PRO A 54 -57.85 -29.87 21.58
CA PRO A 54 -57.22 -28.54 21.41
C PRO A 54 -56.47 -28.10 22.70
N ASP A 55 -55.98 -26.88 22.95
CA ASP A 55 -55.97 -25.54 22.29
C ASP A 55 -54.54 -24.94 22.44
N ASN A 56 -54.14 -23.73 22.03
CA ASN A 56 -54.81 -22.45 21.78
C ASN A 56 -54.31 -21.81 20.45
N ARG A 57 -55.20 -21.12 19.74
CA ARG A 57 -54.92 -20.26 18.57
C ARG A 57 -54.46 -18.85 19.01
N ALA A 58 -53.90 -17.95 18.19
CA ALA A 58 -53.21 -17.89 16.87
C ALA A 58 -52.99 -16.36 16.56
N PRO A 59 -52.41 -15.89 15.44
CA PRO A 59 -51.75 -16.61 14.34
C PRO A 59 -50.33 -16.12 13.99
N ASP A 60 -49.64 -16.86 13.14
CA ASP A 60 -48.53 -16.32 12.33
C ASP A 60 -49.03 -15.27 11.34
N GLY A 61 -48.26 -14.21 11.14
CA GLY A 61 -48.33 -13.34 9.98
C GLY A 61 -47.01 -13.39 9.21
N ARG A 62 -47.00 -14.02 8.02
CA ARG A 62 -45.92 -13.81 7.05
C ARG A 62 -46.29 -12.61 6.19
N ASP A 63 -45.44 -11.59 6.19
CA ASP A 63 -45.33 -10.59 5.12
C ASP A 63 -43.86 -10.17 4.98
N PRO A 64 -43.45 -9.49 3.88
CA PRO A 64 -42.12 -9.66 3.32
C PRO A 64 -41.27 -8.38 3.32
N HIS A 65 -40.05 -8.52 2.78
CA HIS A 65 -39.03 -7.47 2.63
C HIS A 65 -38.37 -7.07 3.97
N GLY A 66 -37.17 -6.51 3.88
CA GLY A 66 -36.40 -6.02 5.02
C GLY A 66 -35.80 -4.66 4.71
N HIS A 67 -35.54 -3.88 5.76
CA HIS A 67 -34.88 -2.57 5.71
C HIS A 67 -34.18 -2.30 7.05
N ASP A 68 -33.27 -1.33 7.06
CA ASP A 68 -32.43 -0.93 8.19
C ASP A 68 -33.16 -0.12 9.28
N ASP A 69 -32.69 -0.23 10.52
CA ASP A 69 -33.08 0.66 11.64
C ASP A 69 -32.41 2.06 11.52
N ARG A 70 -32.76 2.80 10.46
CA ARG A 70 -32.42 4.22 10.29
C ARG A 70 -33.60 5.12 10.71
N PRO A 71 -33.41 6.04 11.68
CA PRO A 71 -34.46 6.94 12.13
C PRO A 71 -35.05 7.76 10.99
N THR A 72 -36.35 8.07 11.05
CA THR A 72 -36.97 8.93 10.03
C THR A 72 -36.49 10.37 10.15
N PRO A 73 -36.54 11.19 9.07
CA PRO A 73 -36.15 12.60 9.15
C PRO A 73 -36.93 13.40 10.19
N GLU A 74 -38.18 13.04 10.47
CA GLU A 74 -39.00 13.63 11.54
C GLU A 74 -38.43 13.30 12.93
N GLU A 75 -37.93 12.08 13.14
CA GLU A 75 -37.25 11.71 14.39
C GLU A 75 -35.92 12.44 14.57
N VAL A 76 -35.15 12.62 13.49
CA VAL A 76 -33.90 13.40 13.51
C VAL A 76 -34.19 14.85 13.91
N ASN A 77 -35.20 15.47 13.29
CA ASN A 77 -35.62 16.83 13.64
C ASN A 77 -36.12 16.94 15.09
N GLN A 78 -36.94 15.99 15.57
CA GLN A 78 -37.42 15.99 16.96
C GLN A 78 -36.27 15.89 17.98
N ARG A 79 -35.27 15.05 17.70
CA ARG A 79 -34.17 14.77 18.63
C ARG A 79 -33.07 15.84 18.60
N HIS A 80 -32.70 16.33 17.41
CA HIS A 80 -31.46 17.11 17.23
C HIS A 80 -31.65 18.52 16.65
N ALA A 81 -32.78 18.84 16.01
CA ALA A 81 -32.98 20.14 15.36
C ALA A 81 -33.66 21.17 16.26
N GLU A 82 -33.00 22.30 16.52
CA GLU A 82 -33.50 23.41 17.32
C GLU A 82 -33.52 24.75 16.60
N ARG A 83 -34.40 25.62 17.11
CA ARG A 83 -34.82 26.86 16.46
C ARG A 83 -34.03 28.03 17.02
N THR A 84 -33.17 28.62 16.19
CA THR A 84 -32.37 29.79 16.54
C THR A 84 -33.05 31.07 16.04
N PRO A 85 -32.57 32.28 16.38
CA PRO A 85 -33.08 33.52 15.79
C PRO A 85 -32.88 33.59 14.27
N ALA A 86 -31.85 32.92 13.75
CA ALA A 86 -31.43 32.98 12.34
C ALA A 86 -31.93 31.80 11.47
N GLY A 87 -32.45 30.73 12.08
CA GLY A 87 -32.98 29.55 11.38
C GLY A 87 -32.97 28.30 12.27
N THR A 88 -32.31 27.23 11.81
CA THR A 88 -32.20 25.95 12.53
C THR A 88 -30.74 25.62 12.83
N SER A 89 -30.48 25.12 14.03
CA SER A 89 -29.26 24.38 14.36
C SER A 89 -29.59 22.90 14.55
N PHE A 90 -28.66 22.01 14.15
CA PHE A 90 -28.74 20.56 14.40
C PHE A 90 -27.90 20.12 15.60
N HIS A 91 -27.42 21.08 16.39
CA HIS A 91 -26.56 20.90 17.56
C HIS A 91 -27.34 20.79 18.88
N ARG A 92 -28.64 20.45 18.87
CA ARG A 92 -29.42 20.35 20.12
C ARG A 92 -28.78 19.33 21.06
N GLY A 93 -28.36 19.81 22.23
CA GLY A 93 -27.72 19.00 23.27
C GLY A 93 -26.22 18.86 23.13
N ASP A 94 -25.59 19.56 22.19
CA ASP A 94 -24.13 19.73 22.08
C ASP A 94 -23.66 20.86 23.01
N PRO A 95 -22.82 20.59 24.04
CA PRO A 95 -22.33 21.63 24.93
C PRO A 95 -20.98 22.23 24.53
N GLU A 96 -20.36 21.83 23.42
CA GLU A 96 -19.29 22.62 22.77
C GLU A 96 -19.87 23.87 22.12
N MET A 97 -20.94 23.67 21.36
CA MET A 97 -21.68 24.70 20.63
C MET A 97 -22.46 25.60 21.58
N GLY A 98 -22.99 25.06 22.68
CA GLY A 98 -23.55 25.83 23.79
C GLY A 98 -24.69 26.75 23.33
N ASP A 99 -24.57 28.07 23.56
CA ASP A 99 -25.54 29.06 23.07
C ASP A 99 -25.09 29.80 21.79
N LEU A 100 -23.95 29.42 21.17
CA LEU A 100 -23.44 30.11 19.99
C LEU A 100 -24.39 30.11 18.78
N PRO A 101 -25.11 29.01 18.45
CA PRO A 101 -26.11 29.04 17.37
C PRO A 101 -27.27 30.01 17.65
N HIS A 102 -27.59 30.27 18.92
CA HIS A 102 -28.57 31.27 19.33
C HIS A 102 -28.04 32.72 19.28
N ARG A 103 -26.71 32.92 19.23
CA ARG A 103 -26.09 34.26 19.08
C ARG A 103 -25.92 34.68 17.62
N VAL A 104 -25.91 33.74 16.68
CA VAL A 104 -25.88 34.03 15.25
C VAL A 104 -27.07 34.92 14.87
N LYS A 105 -26.77 36.06 14.26
CA LYS A 105 -27.77 37.05 13.82
C LYS A 105 -28.47 36.56 12.54
N PRO A 106 -29.76 36.87 12.32
CA PRO A 106 -30.42 36.60 11.04
C PRO A 106 -29.64 37.22 9.89
N ASP A 107 -29.49 36.48 8.79
CA ASP A 107 -28.88 36.97 7.55
C ASP A 107 -29.75 38.12 6.98
N PRO A 108 -29.19 39.30 6.67
CA PRO A 108 -29.96 40.47 6.24
C PRO A 108 -30.41 40.43 4.78
N ASP A 109 -29.83 39.55 3.94
CA ASP A 109 -30.40 39.22 2.62
C ASP A 109 -31.62 38.28 2.76
N GLY A 110 -31.87 37.79 3.98
CA GLY A 110 -33.03 36.97 4.35
C GLY A 110 -32.77 35.46 4.31
N ARG A 111 -31.51 35.01 4.15
CA ARG A 111 -31.20 33.58 4.09
C ARG A 111 -31.59 32.84 5.37
N TYR A 112 -32.09 31.62 5.23
CA TYR A 112 -32.30 30.72 6.35
C TYR A 112 -30.95 30.19 6.83
N THR A 113 -30.57 30.46 8.07
CA THR A 113 -29.31 29.92 8.60
C THR A 113 -29.51 28.45 9.00
N VAL A 114 -28.66 27.58 8.47
CA VAL A 114 -28.57 26.17 8.84
C VAL A 114 -27.22 25.96 9.50
N ASP A 115 -27.20 25.61 10.78
CA ASP A 115 -25.98 25.39 11.56
C ASP A 115 -25.84 23.90 11.90
N VAL A 116 -24.88 23.21 11.29
CA VAL A 116 -24.74 21.75 11.32
C VAL A 116 -23.29 21.34 11.13
N HIS A 117 -22.88 20.20 11.71
CA HIS A 117 -21.57 19.64 11.41
C HIS A 117 -21.55 19.10 9.98
N VAL A 118 -20.56 19.52 9.20
CA VAL A 118 -20.31 18.97 7.86
C VAL A 118 -18.94 18.32 7.88
N THR A 119 -18.87 17.08 7.41
CA THR A 119 -17.66 16.25 7.44
C THR A 119 -16.78 16.51 6.21
N PRO A 120 -15.45 16.22 6.27
CA PRO A 120 -14.55 16.47 5.15
C PRO A 120 -14.89 15.71 3.85
N ASP A 121 -15.62 14.59 3.95
CA ASP A 121 -16.10 13.78 2.82
C ASP A 121 -17.49 14.20 2.27
N GLY A 122 -18.06 15.30 2.79
CA GLY A 122 -19.27 15.90 2.23
C GLY A 122 -20.58 15.28 2.72
N ASN A 123 -20.68 14.96 4.02
CA ASN A 123 -21.91 14.54 4.69
C ASN A 123 -22.27 15.49 5.85
N ALA A 124 -23.55 15.56 6.23
CA ALA A 124 -24.01 16.24 7.43
C ALA A 124 -24.02 15.27 8.61
N ARG A 125 -23.33 15.63 9.70
CA ARG A 125 -23.36 14.86 10.96
C ARG A 125 -24.41 15.46 11.90
N ILE A 126 -25.31 14.62 12.38
CA ILE A 126 -26.39 14.99 13.30
C ILE A 126 -26.45 13.94 14.42
N GLY A 127 -25.92 14.29 15.60
CA GLY A 127 -25.53 13.31 16.60
C GLY A 127 -24.55 12.28 16.02
N ASN A 128 -24.62 11.04 16.48
CA ASN A 128 -23.71 9.95 16.10
C ASN A 128 -24.03 9.33 14.71
N ARG A 129 -24.55 10.10 13.75
CA ARG A 129 -24.89 9.63 12.40
C ARG A 129 -24.61 10.69 11.34
N GLU A 130 -24.11 10.22 10.21
CA GLU A 130 -23.94 10.99 8.99
C GLU A 130 -25.16 10.82 8.06
N TYR A 131 -25.38 11.84 7.23
CA TYR A 131 -26.46 11.95 6.25
C TYR A 131 -25.91 12.60 4.99
N SER A 132 -26.22 12.05 3.82
CA SER A 132 -25.80 12.68 2.57
C SER A 132 -26.48 14.05 2.39
N PRO A 133 -25.97 14.95 1.52
CA PRO A 133 -26.63 16.22 1.20
C PRO A 133 -28.11 16.04 0.82
N GLU A 134 -28.45 14.95 0.13
CA GLU A 134 -29.82 14.63 -0.29
C GLU A 134 -30.69 14.14 0.88
N GLU A 135 -30.14 13.32 1.77
CA GLU A 135 -30.83 12.89 3.00
C GLU A 135 -31.02 14.05 3.99
N PHE A 136 -30.04 14.96 4.04
CA PHE A 136 -30.11 16.19 4.83
C PHE A 136 -31.09 17.20 4.25
N ALA A 137 -31.19 17.31 2.92
CA ALA A 137 -32.24 18.08 2.26
C ALA A 137 -33.64 17.58 2.68
N ASP A 138 -33.85 16.26 2.75
CA ASP A 138 -35.12 15.69 3.19
C ASP A 138 -35.39 15.94 4.69
N ILE A 139 -34.35 15.95 5.53
CA ILE A 139 -34.44 16.42 6.93
C ILE A 139 -34.84 17.90 7.00
N LEU A 140 -34.22 18.78 6.20
CA LEU A 140 -34.57 20.21 6.16
C LEU A 140 -35.99 20.46 5.64
N ARG A 141 -36.42 19.79 4.56
CA ARG A 141 -37.81 19.86 4.03
C ARG A 141 -38.87 19.45 5.06
N ARG A 142 -38.51 18.58 6.00
CA ARG A 142 -39.39 18.06 7.07
C ARG A 142 -39.17 18.80 8.40
N ASN A 143 -38.30 19.80 8.44
CA ASN A 143 -38.14 20.71 9.56
C ASN A 143 -39.20 21.83 9.45
N GLY A 144 -40.10 21.90 10.43
CA GLY A 144 -41.28 22.78 10.37
C GLY A 144 -41.02 24.30 10.41
N ASP A 145 -39.77 24.74 10.62
CA ASP A 145 -39.38 26.15 10.58
C ASP A 145 -38.75 26.58 9.23
N TYR A 146 -38.38 25.64 8.35
CA TYR A 146 -37.83 25.93 7.03
C TYR A 146 -38.92 26.08 5.96
N ASP A 147 -38.80 27.11 5.12
CA ASP A 147 -39.83 27.54 4.15
C ASP A 147 -39.36 27.56 2.68
N GLY A 148 -38.19 27.00 2.38
CA GLY A 148 -37.65 26.89 1.02
C GLY A 148 -36.82 28.10 0.54
N ARG A 149 -36.68 29.16 1.36
CA ARG A 149 -35.82 30.31 1.02
C ARG A 149 -34.33 29.90 0.96
N PRO A 150 -33.46 30.68 0.28
CA PRO A 150 -32.01 30.45 0.23
C PRO A 150 -31.37 30.22 1.59
N ILE A 151 -30.34 29.37 1.65
CA ILE A 151 -29.68 28.94 2.88
C ILE A 151 -28.34 29.65 3.07
N ARG A 152 -28.03 30.02 4.31
CA ARG A 152 -26.66 30.27 4.79
C ARG A 152 -26.24 29.08 5.64
N LEU A 153 -25.37 28.24 5.10
CA LEU A 153 -24.90 27.02 5.73
C LEU A 153 -23.66 27.31 6.57
N ILE A 154 -23.80 27.21 7.88
CA ILE A 154 -22.68 27.20 8.83
C ILE A 154 -22.34 25.73 9.06
N GLY A 155 -21.44 25.22 8.23
CA GLY A 155 -20.91 23.87 8.27
C GLY A 155 -19.54 23.86 7.60
N CYS A 156 -18.57 23.16 8.19
CA CYS A 156 -17.17 23.22 7.73
C CYS A 156 -16.99 22.68 6.32
N ASP A 157 -16.12 23.35 5.57
CA ASP A 157 -15.62 22.92 4.25
C ASP A 157 -16.72 22.65 3.20
N ALA A 158 -17.96 23.08 3.48
CA ALA A 158 -19.17 22.72 2.73
C ALA A 158 -19.18 23.26 1.29
N SER A 159 -18.40 24.31 1.00
CA SER A 159 -18.17 24.85 -0.34
C SER A 159 -17.04 24.15 -1.11
N SER A 160 -16.32 23.22 -0.49
CA SER A 160 -15.10 22.57 -1.01
C SER A 160 -15.16 21.03 -1.00
N ASN A 161 -16.17 20.44 -0.37
CA ASN A 161 -16.43 18.99 -0.32
C ASN A 161 -17.74 18.60 -1.06
N ASP A 162 -18.18 19.43 -2.01
CA ASP A 162 -19.42 19.29 -2.82
C ASP A 162 -20.76 19.31 -2.03
N PHE A 163 -20.74 19.36 -0.69
CA PHE A 163 -21.95 19.29 0.14
C PHE A 163 -22.94 20.41 -0.17
N ALA A 164 -22.50 21.67 -0.21
CA ALA A 164 -23.38 22.82 -0.47
C ALA A 164 -23.94 22.81 -1.91
N HIS A 165 -23.19 22.29 -2.88
CA HIS A 165 -23.64 22.20 -4.26
C HIS A 165 -24.72 21.14 -4.44
N ARG A 166 -24.53 19.94 -3.87
CA ARG A 166 -25.54 18.88 -3.85
C ARG A 166 -26.78 19.27 -3.05
N LEU A 167 -26.60 19.90 -1.89
CA LEU A 167 -27.70 20.44 -1.08
C LEU A 167 -28.50 21.53 -1.83
N SER A 168 -27.81 22.41 -2.56
CA SER A 168 -28.45 23.44 -3.39
C SER A 168 -29.30 22.84 -4.52
N ARG A 169 -28.77 21.82 -5.21
CA ARG A 169 -29.51 21.07 -6.25
C ARG A 169 -30.75 20.38 -5.70
N GLU A 170 -30.64 19.69 -4.56
CA GLU A 170 -31.78 18.96 -4.00
C GLU A 170 -32.85 19.91 -3.43
N LEU A 171 -32.46 21.01 -2.78
CA LEU A 171 -33.41 21.99 -2.22
C LEU A 171 -33.94 23.02 -3.21
N ASP A 172 -33.48 23.00 -4.47
CA ASP A 172 -33.81 23.97 -5.54
C ASP A 172 -33.67 25.45 -5.08
N THR A 173 -32.61 25.74 -4.32
CA THR A 173 -32.37 27.07 -3.72
C THR A 173 -30.88 27.41 -3.63
N GLU A 174 -30.52 28.69 -3.49
CA GLU A 174 -29.12 29.10 -3.30
C GLU A 174 -28.60 28.68 -1.91
N VAL A 175 -27.38 28.13 -1.84
CA VAL A 175 -26.68 27.77 -0.59
C VAL A 175 -25.37 28.56 -0.50
N LEU A 176 -25.31 29.52 0.42
CA LEU A 176 -24.08 30.23 0.81
C LEU A 176 -23.31 29.40 1.85
N ALA A 177 -22.09 28.99 1.51
CA ALA A 177 -21.27 28.08 2.32
C ALA A 177 -19.78 28.49 2.37
N PRO A 178 -19.01 28.06 3.40
CA PRO A 178 -17.59 28.35 3.54
C PRO A 178 -16.71 27.28 2.88
N ASN A 179 -15.50 27.65 2.43
CA ASN A 179 -14.50 26.73 1.86
C ASN A 179 -13.49 26.16 2.87
N LYS A 180 -13.70 26.44 4.16
CA LYS A 180 -12.83 26.16 5.29
C LYS A 180 -13.66 25.97 6.57
N PRO A 181 -13.06 25.62 7.72
CA PRO A 181 -13.81 25.47 8.96
C PRO A 181 -14.59 26.73 9.36
N ALA A 182 -15.88 26.55 9.66
CA ALA A 182 -16.84 27.61 9.93
C ALA A 182 -16.91 27.91 11.43
N TRP A 183 -16.52 29.13 11.82
CA TRP A 183 -16.41 29.60 13.20
C TRP A 183 -17.55 30.52 13.61
N THR A 184 -17.85 30.57 14.91
CA THR A 184 -18.64 31.66 15.52
C THR A 184 -18.08 32.01 16.88
N ASP A 185 -17.93 33.31 17.13
CA ASP A 185 -17.42 33.88 18.38
C ASP A 185 -18.54 34.19 19.40
N SER A 186 -18.16 34.61 20.61
CA SER A 186 -19.11 35.02 21.66
C SER A 186 -20.04 36.19 21.27
N ASN A 187 -19.74 36.92 20.19
CA ASN A 187 -20.55 38.04 19.66
C ASN A 187 -21.54 37.61 18.57
N GLY A 188 -21.52 36.34 18.15
CA GLY A 188 -22.33 35.83 17.05
C GLY A 188 -21.85 36.27 15.66
N ASN A 189 -20.57 36.61 15.51
CA ASN A 189 -19.95 36.86 14.20
C ASN A 189 -19.61 35.51 13.54
N VAL A 190 -19.94 35.33 12.26
CA VAL A 190 -19.72 34.07 11.52
C VAL A 190 -18.59 34.26 10.51
N PHE A 191 -17.60 33.38 10.53
CA PHE A 191 -16.43 33.47 9.66
C PHE A 191 -15.83 32.09 9.35
N SER A 192 -14.85 32.04 8.47
CA SER A 192 -14.24 30.84 7.91
C SER A 192 -12.72 30.97 7.95
N SER A 193 -12.03 29.97 8.50
CA SER A 193 -10.58 30.04 8.70
C SER A 193 -9.94 28.67 8.99
N ASP A 194 -8.67 28.53 8.62
CA ASP A 194 -7.77 27.54 9.23
C ASP A 194 -7.72 27.75 10.76
N TYR A 195 -7.33 26.70 11.50
CA TYR A 195 -7.00 26.78 12.91
C TYR A 195 -5.49 26.69 13.18
N GLU A 196 -5.11 27.11 14.38
CA GLU A 196 -3.86 26.78 15.04
C GLU A 196 -4.16 26.14 16.40
N ILE A 197 -3.31 25.22 16.85
CA ILE A 197 -3.44 24.60 18.17
C ILE A 197 -2.76 25.51 19.20
N GLY A 198 -3.53 26.00 20.17
CA GLY A 198 -3.01 26.85 21.24
C GLY A 198 -2.11 26.11 22.23
N PRO A 199 -1.38 26.84 23.09
CA PRO A 199 -0.60 26.24 24.19
C PRO A 199 -1.45 25.48 25.23
N ASP A 200 -2.77 25.64 25.18
CA ASP A 200 -3.79 24.93 25.95
C ASP A 200 -4.33 23.67 25.24
N GLY A 201 -3.76 23.30 24.08
CA GLY A 201 -4.16 22.16 23.26
C GLY A 201 -5.40 22.39 22.40
N LYS A 202 -6.05 23.56 22.49
CA LYS A 202 -7.33 23.82 21.82
C LYS A 202 -7.15 24.35 20.40
N PRO A 203 -8.00 23.92 19.43
CA PRO A 203 -8.05 24.56 18.13
C PRO A 203 -8.64 25.97 18.28
N ARG A 204 -7.88 26.96 17.85
CA ARG A 204 -8.22 28.39 17.83
C ARG A 204 -8.23 28.86 16.38
N PRO A 205 -9.15 29.74 15.95
CA PRO A 205 -9.13 30.25 14.59
C PRO A 205 -7.88 31.10 14.36
N LYS A 206 -7.22 30.87 13.22
CA LYS A 206 -6.10 31.70 12.77
C LYS A 206 -6.60 33.11 12.41
N ILE A 207 -5.97 34.14 12.97
CA ILE A 207 -6.33 35.55 12.73
C ILE A 207 -5.18 36.26 11.98
N PRO A 208 -5.47 37.03 10.91
CA PRO A 208 -6.78 37.26 10.29
C PRO A 208 -7.36 35.98 9.66
N PRO A 209 -8.71 35.82 9.68
CA PRO A 209 -9.39 34.71 9.01
C PRO A 209 -8.96 34.57 7.55
N ASN A 210 -8.82 33.33 7.09
CA ASN A 210 -8.25 33.03 5.78
C ASN A 210 -9.02 31.95 4.99
N GLY A 211 -10.32 31.83 5.26
CA GLY A 211 -11.28 31.15 4.39
C GLY A 211 -12.03 32.13 3.49
N GLU A 212 -13.01 31.59 2.78
CA GLU A 212 -13.84 32.29 1.81
C GLU A 212 -15.28 31.76 1.93
N TRP A 213 -16.24 32.53 1.43
CA TRP A 213 -17.64 32.12 1.33
C TRP A 213 -18.11 32.17 -0.13
N SER A 214 -18.88 31.18 -0.57
CA SER A 214 -19.44 31.11 -1.92
C SER A 214 -20.91 30.70 -1.92
N SER A 215 -21.71 31.33 -2.77
CA SER A 215 -23.09 30.95 -3.07
C SER A 215 -23.13 29.93 -4.20
N HIS A 216 -23.64 28.73 -3.93
CA HIS A 216 -23.92 27.67 -4.90
C HIS A 216 -25.39 27.72 -5.33
N ARG A 217 -25.69 27.33 -6.58
CA ARG A 217 -27.05 27.35 -7.14
C ARG A 217 -27.45 26.01 -7.77
N PRO A 218 -28.76 25.73 -7.94
CA PRO A 218 -29.25 24.46 -8.49
C PRO A 218 -28.77 24.19 -9.92
N ASP A 219 -28.54 25.25 -10.70
CA ASP A 219 -28.00 25.17 -12.06
C ASP A 219 -26.52 24.73 -12.12
N GLY A 220 -25.82 24.68 -10.99
CA GLY A 220 -24.39 24.40 -10.91
C GLY A 220 -23.49 25.61 -11.11
N SER A 221 -24.03 26.83 -11.07
CA SER A 221 -23.22 28.03 -10.90
C SER A 221 -22.81 28.23 -9.44
N THR A 222 -21.53 28.50 -9.21
CA THR A 222 -20.99 28.92 -7.92
C THR A 222 -20.41 30.32 -8.06
N THR A 223 -20.77 31.22 -7.14
CA THR A 223 -20.27 32.61 -7.12
C THR A 223 -19.68 32.93 -5.76
N ARG A 224 -18.38 33.25 -5.74
CA ARG A 224 -17.66 33.77 -4.55
C ARG A 224 -18.37 35.00 -4.00
N ALA A 225 -18.59 35.01 -2.69
CA ALA A 225 -19.38 35.99 -1.97
C ALA A 225 -18.56 36.82 -0.96
N SER A 226 -17.50 36.24 -0.37
CA SER A 226 -16.49 36.98 0.41
C SER A 226 -15.12 36.29 0.36
N ASP A 227 -14.05 37.08 0.50
CA ASP A 227 -12.64 36.67 0.50
C ASP A 227 -11.87 37.02 1.79
N ASP A 228 -12.49 37.72 2.74
CA ASP A 228 -11.88 38.12 4.01
C ASP A 228 -12.17 37.16 5.18
N GLY A 229 -12.61 35.95 4.86
CA GLY A 229 -13.07 34.93 5.81
C GLY A 229 -14.45 35.17 6.41
N PHE A 230 -14.98 36.39 6.44
CA PHE A 230 -16.29 36.66 7.03
C PHE A 230 -17.43 36.39 6.06
N THR A 231 -18.63 36.13 6.59
CA THR A 231 -19.84 36.16 5.76
C THR A 231 -20.06 37.57 5.19
N PRO A 232 -20.70 37.72 4.01
CA PRO A 232 -20.86 39.03 3.35
C PRO A 232 -21.62 40.07 4.20
N ASP A 233 -22.45 39.62 5.14
CA ASP A 233 -23.22 40.45 6.06
C ASP A 233 -22.47 40.92 7.31
N THR A 234 -21.24 40.44 7.56
CA THR A 234 -20.48 40.86 8.73
C THR A 234 -20.03 42.33 8.61
N PRO A 235 -20.34 43.22 9.57
CA PRO A 235 -19.97 44.63 9.50
C PRO A 235 -18.51 44.86 9.92
N ASP A 236 -17.89 45.93 9.40
CA ASP A 236 -16.48 46.33 9.61
C ASP A 236 -15.94 46.28 11.06
N TYR A 237 -16.79 46.43 12.08
CA TYR A 237 -16.38 46.32 13.48
C TYR A 237 -16.28 44.85 13.93
N GLY A 238 -17.21 43.99 13.52
CA GLY A 238 -17.14 42.55 13.76
C GLY A 238 -15.94 41.88 13.08
N LYS A 239 -15.40 42.51 12.03
CA LYS A 239 -14.16 42.07 11.36
C LYS A 239 -12.87 42.43 12.11
N ARG A 240 -12.94 43.24 13.19
CA ARG A 240 -11.77 43.75 13.93
C ARG A 240 -11.66 43.19 15.34
N ASP A 241 -12.80 42.92 15.97
CA ASP A 241 -12.90 42.52 17.38
C ASP A 241 -13.35 41.05 17.53
N VAL A 242 -12.75 40.13 16.74
CA VAL A 242 -13.06 38.68 16.79
C VAL A 242 -12.50 38.06 18.08
N ASP A 243 -13.37 37.40 18.86
CA ASP A 243 -12.98 36.71 20.08
C ASP A 243 -12.51 35.27 19.80
N THR A 244 -11.18 35.11 19.70
CA THR A 244 -10.51 33.82 19.43
C THR A 244 -10.62 32.80 20.56
N GLU A 245 -10.83 33.24 21.81
CA GLU A 245 -10.83 32.34 22.98
C GLU A 245 -12.19 31.64 23.17
N THR A 246 -13.26 32.19 22.59
CA THR A 246 -14.62 31.62 22.62
C THR A 246 -15.13 31.11 21.27
N SER A 247 -14.36 31.30 20.20
CA SER A 247 -14.74 30.88 18.86
C SER A 247 -14.82 29.35 18.74
N ARG A 248 -15.91 28.83 18.15
CA ARG A 248 -16.11 27.38 17.91
C ARG A 248 -16.35 27.03 16.44
N ALA A 249 -15.72 25.97 15.97
CA ALA A 249 -15.85 25.43 14.61
C ALA A 249 -16.99 24.41 14.51
N ARG A 250 -17.57 24.23 13.31
CA ARG A 250 -18.56 23.15 13.01
C ARG A 250 -17.91 21.86 12.51
N GLY A 251 -16.63 21.66 12.83
CA GLY A 251 -15.80 20.57 12.32
C GLY A 251 -14.98 19.86 13.41
N SER A 252 -15.04 20.35 14.65
CA SER A 252 -14.66 19.56 15.82
C SER A 252 -15.80 18.59 16.16
N ASP A 253 -15.48 17.34 16.44
CA ASP A 253 -15.94 16.75 17.69
C ASP A 253 -15.05 17.30 18.82
N ASP A 254 -15.59 17.43 20.04
CA ASP A 254 -14.93 17.08 21.32
C ASP A 254 -15.65 17.70 22.53
N GLY A 255 -16.93 17.34 22.76
CA GLY A 255 -17.70 17.91 23.88
C GLY A 255 -18.86 17.11 24.46
N PRO A 256 -19.33 17.54 25.65
CA PRO A 256 -19.60 16.59 26.73
C PRO A 256 -21.08 16.23 26.95
N PRO A 257 -21.39 15.40 27.98
CA PRO A 257 -22.74 15.21 28.51
C PRO A 257 -23.05 16.04 29.79
N ASP A 258 -24.35 16.09 30.11
CA ASP A 258 -25.08 16.90 31.11
C ASP A 258 -24.59 16.81 32.59
N PRO A 259 -24.72 17.88 33.44
CA PRO A 259 -23.94 18.02 34.69
C PRO A 259 -24.66 17.66 36.00
N ASP A 260 -25.83 17.01 35.99
CA ASP A 260 -26.77 17.03 37.12
C ASP A 260 -26.52 15.99 38.25
N VAL A 261 -25.26 15.75 38.64
CA VAL A 261 -24.86 14.84 39.74
C VAL A 261 -24.01 15.55 40.81
N PRO A 262 -24.51 15.75 42.05
CA PRO A 262 -23.91 16.68 43.00
C PRO A 262 -22.68 16.15 43.78
N SER A 263 -21.49 16.49 43.27
CA SER A 263 -20.22 16.81 43.97
C SER A 263 -19.87 16.18 45.32
N ARG A 264 -18.70 15.50 45.39
CA ARG A 264 -17.91 15.44 46.63
C ARG A 264 -16.37 15.42 46.45
N ARG A 265 -15.83 16.64 46.32
CA ARG A 265 -14.50 17.07 46.83
C ARG A 265 -13.22 16.37 46.33
N THR A 266 -12.69 16.94 45.25
CA THR A 266 -11.29 17.46 45.18
C THR A 266 -10.14 16.53 45.60
N GLY A 267 -9.50 15.92 44.59
CA GLY A 267 -8.16 15.36 44.69
C GLY A 267 -7.62 14.99 43.31
N SER A 268 -6.96 15.94 42.64
CA SER A 268 -6.14 15.76 41.40
C SER A 268 -6.68 14.82 40.31
N ASP A 269 -7.46 15.35 39.36
CA ASP A 269 -7.64 14.79 38.02
C ASP A 269 -7.94 15.92 37.02
N GLN A 270 -7.40 15.82 35.79
CA GLN A 270 -7.84 16.58 34.61
C GLN A 270 -8.66 15.63 33.70
N PRO A 271 -9.66 16.12 32.95
CA PRO A 271 -10.26 15.33 31.88
C PRO A 271 -9.20 14.98 30.83
N ALA A 272 -9.24 13.74 30.33
CA ALA A 272 -8.42 13.29 29.22
C ALA A 272 -8.97 13.79 27.87
N ASP A 273 -8.11 13.78 26.86
CA ASP A 273 -8.42 14.02 25.45
C ASP A 273 -9.24 12.82 24.90
N PRO A 274 -10.40 13.04 24.25
CA PRO A 274 -11.30 11.96 23.84
C PRO A 274 -10.77 11.08 22.69
N ASP A 275 -9.78 11.54 21.89
CA ASP A 275 -9.10 10.72 20.87
C ASP A 275 -7.75 10.16 21.40
N SER A 276 -7.29 10.59 22.59
CA SER A 276 -6.16 9.96 23.29
C SER A 276 -6.45 8.53 23.79
N ASP A 277 -7.74 8.21 23.93
CA ASP A 277 -8.29 6.88 24.24
C ASP A 277 -8.51 6.02 22.98
N HIS A 278 -8.40 6.55 21.75
CA HIS A 278 -8.42 5.68 20.57
C HIS A 278 -7.17 4.78 20.57
N PRO A 279 -7.32 3.44 20.56
CA PRO A 279 -6.19 2.54 20.78
C PRO A 279 -5.02 2.76 19.83
N ASN A 280 -5.30 3.07 18.56
CA ASN A 280 -4.28 3.53 17.60
C ASN A 280 -4.16 5.06 17.63
N ARG A 281 -3.08 5.59 18.20
CA ARG A 281 -2.87 7.04 18.40
C ARG A 281 -2.37 7.79 17.17
N ASN A 282 -1.77 7.11 16.17
CA ASN A 282 -1.30 7.78 14.95
C ASN A 282 -2.45 8.01 13.95
N PRO A 283 -2.88 9.27 13.68
CA PRO A 283 -4.02 9.57 12.81
C PRO A 283 -3.79 9.16 11.35
N LYS A 284 -2.55 9.21 10.83
CA LYS A 284 -2.25 8.73 9.47
C LYS A 284 -2.50 7.24 9.32
N SER A 285 -2.17 6.47 10.36
CA SER A 285 -2.44 5.05 10.38
C SER A 285 -3.94 4.75 10.57
N ARG A 286 -4.71 5.57 11.31
CA ARG A 286 -6.19 5.50 11.31
C ARG A 286 -6.76 5.70 9.91
N GLN A 287 -6.26 6.70 9.16
CA GLN A 287 -6.65 6.95 7.77
C GLN A 287 -6.28 5.78 6.84
N GLN A 288 -5.07 5.23 6.97
CA GLN A 288 -4.63 4.06 6.20
C GLN A 288 -5.43 2.80 6.58
N GLU A 289 -5.88 2.66 7.83
CA GLU A 289 -6.79 1.59 8.26
C GLU A 289 -8.12 1.68 7.51
N ALA A 290 -8.73 2.86 7.46
CA ALA A 290 -9.98 3.10 6.75
C ALA A 290 -9.85 2.78 5.24
N GLN A 291 -8.76 3.23 4.60
CA GLN A 291 -8.44 2.92 3.21
C GLN A 291 -8.31 1.40 2.97
N LEU A 292 -7.47 0.70 3.75
CA LEU A 292 -7.28 -0.76 3.65
C LEU A 292 -8.53 -1.56 4.06
N ARG A 293 -9.48 -0.96 4.78
CA ARG A 293 -10.78 -1.56 5.09
C ARG A 293 -11.78 -1.34 3.96
N HIS A 294 -11.72 -0.20 3.24
CA HIS A 294 -12.65 0.14 2.18
C HIS A 294 -12.52 -0.75 0.93
N ASP A 295 -13.64 -1.35 0.51
CA ASP A 295 -13.71 -2.29 -0.61
C ASP A 295 -13.43 -1.62 -1.96
N GLU A 296 -13.91 -0.39 -2.19
CA GLU A 296 -13.63 0.33 -3.43
C GLU A 296 -12.18 0.81 -3.51
N TYR A 297 -11.58 1.32 -2.41
CA TYR A 297 -10.15 1.65 -2.40
C TYR A 297 -9.32 0.42 -2.79
N SER A 298 -9.62 -0.72 -2.17
CA SER A 298 -8.98 -2.01 -2.46
C SER A 298 -9.18 -2.48 -3.91
N ARG A 299 -10.31 -2.14 -4.54
CA ARG A 299 -10.58 -2.39 -5.96
C ARG A 299 -9.75 -1.46 -6.85
N ARG A 300 -9.87 -0.14 -6.67
CA ARG A 300 -9.13 0.89 -7.41
C ARG A 300 -7.62 0.63 -7.36
N ARG A 301 -7.04 0.42 -6.17
CA ARG A 301 -5.61 0.10 -6.00
C ARG A 301 -5.19 -1.21 -6.67
N ARG A 302 -6.09 -2.18 -6.87
CA ARG A 302 -5.78 -3.41 -7.60
C ARG A 302 -5.81 -3.21 -9.12
N GLU A 303 -6.67 -2.31 -9.61
CA GLU A 303 -6.87 -2.04 -11.03
C GLU A 303 -5.86 -0.99 -11.54
N THR A 304 -5.84 0.18 -10.89
CA THR A 304 -4.94 1.32 -11.08
C THR A 304 -4.10 1.60 -9.82
N PRO A 305 -3.16 0.73 -9.43
CA PRO A 305 -2.27 0.91 -8.27
C PRO A 305 -1.49 2.23 -8.23
N GLN A 306 -1.34 2.88 -9.38
CA GLN A 306 -0.67 4.16 -9.56
C GLN A 306 -1.57 5.38 -9.25
N ALA A 307 -2.83 5.20 -8.87
CA ALA A 307 -3.67 6.25 -8.30
C ALA A 307 -3.45 6.32 -6.78
N VAL A 308 -2.50 7.16 -6.35
CA VAL A 308 -2.29 7.51 -4.91
C VAL A 308 -3.26 8.62 -4.47
N ARG A 309 -3.63 9.48 -5.41
CA ARG A 309 -4.62 10.57 -5.30
C ARG A 309 -5.44 10.62 -6.58
N ASP A 310 -6.61 11.25 -6.53
CA ASP A 310 -7.32 11.68 -7.73
C ASP A 310 -6.63 12.93 -8.34
N PHE A 311 -6.84 13.16 -9.65
CA PHE A 311 -6.33 14.34 -10.36
C PHE A 311 -7.49 15.33 -10.55
N ASP A 312 -7.55 16.32 -9.66
CA ASP A 312 -8.65 17.30 -9.58
C ASP A 312 -8.08 18.73 -9.66
N PRO A 313 -7.90 19.29 -10.87
CA PRO A 313 -7.29 20.60 -11.04
C PRO A 313 -8.25 21.73 -10.60
N PRO A 314 -7.76 22.80 -9.94
CA PRO A 314 -8.58 23.94 -9.50
C PRO A 314 -9.16 24.79 -10.65
N ALA A 315 -8.88 24.40 -11.91
CA ALA A 315 -9.39 25.01 -13.11
C ALA A 315 -9.69 23.91 -14.14
N ASP A 316 -10.98 23.73 -14.46
CA ASP A 316 -11.48 22.96 -15.61
C ASP A 316 -12.05 23.91 -16.68
N ASN A 317 -11.44 25.09 -16.81
CA ASN A 317 -11.74 26.00 -17.92
C ASN A 317 -11.09 25.47 -19.21
N ARG A 318 -11.69 25.81 -20.37
CA ARG A 318 -11.06 25.52 -21.67
C ARG A 318 -9.62 26.09 -21.67
N PRO A 319 -8.58 25.28 -21.93
CA PRO A 319 -7.21 25.74 -21.82
C PRO A 319 -6.84 26.88 -22.78
N ASP A 320 -6.09 27.85 -22.27
CA ASP A 320 -5.46 28.92 -23.03
C ASP A 320 -4.15 28.44 -23.67
N ARG A 321 -3.92 28.81 -24.92
CA ARG A 321 -2.84 28.20 -25.71
C ARG A 321 -1.51 28.94 -25.58
N VAL A 322 -0.48 28.26 -25.10
CA VAL A 322 0.89 28.81 -25.03
C VAL A 322 1.70 28.24 -26.21
N ALA A 323 1.73 28.97 -27.31
CA ALA A 323 2.46 28.64 -28.54
C ALA A 323 3.01 29.91 -29.22
N GLU A 324 3.85 29.76 -30.25
CA GLU A 324 4.39 30.92 -30.98
C GLU A 324 3.27 31.70 -31.70
N GLY A 325 3.22 33.01 -31.47
CA GLY A 325 2.26 33.93 -32.09
C GLY A 325 0.89 34.03 -31.39
N GLU A 326 0.66 33.29 -30.31
CA GLU A 326 -0.62 33.33 -29.58
C GLU A 326 -0.81 34.63 -28.76
N ALA A 327 -2.08 35.02 -28.59
CA ALA A 327 -2.45 36.35 -28.12
C ALA A 327 -2.23 36.61 -26.61
N ASN A 328 -1.98 35.57 -25.80
CA ASN A 328 -1.74 35.70 -24.35
C ASN A 328 -0.36 36.28 -24.00
N GLY A 329 0.56 36.40 -24.97
CA GLY A 329 1.89 36.98 -24.78
C GLY A 329 2.86 36.10 -23.95
N ILE A 330 2.49 34.85 -23.64
CA ILE A 330 3.34 33.92 -22.89
C ILE A 330 4.28 33.25 -23.89
N ARG A 331 5.60 33.52 -23.79
CA ARG A 331 6.60 32.86 -24.66
C ARG A 331 6.58 31.33 -24.43
N PRO A 332 6.43 30.48 -25.46
CA PRO A 332 6.55 29.03 -25.30
C PRO A 332 7.93 28.65 -24.71
N PRO A 333 8.01 27.63 -23.85
CA PRO A 333 9.28 27.14 -23.32
C PRO A 333 10.13 26.50 -24.42
N GLY A 334 11.45 26.69 -24.34
CA GLY A 334 12.38 25.87 -25.11
C GLY A 334 12.23 24.39 -24.76
N ARG A 335 12.45 23.48 -25.70
CA ARG A 335 12.29 22.02 -25.48
C ARG A 335 12.94 21.44 -24.20
N ASN A 336 14.04 22.02 -23.73
CA ASN A 336 14.75 21.64 -22.47
C ASN A 336 14.58 22.67 -21.33
N GLU A 337 13.78 23.72 -21.53
CA GLU A 337 13.48 24.78 -20.55
C GLU A 337 12.27 24.37 -19.70
N PRO A 338 12.30 24.53 -18.37
CA PRO A 338 11.15 24.22 -17.53
C PRO A 338 10.00 25.23 -17.69
N PHE A 339 8.75 24.78 -17.48
CA PHE A 339 7.55 25.61 -17.48
C PHE A 339 6.84 25.55 -16.12
N PRO A 340 6.37 26.69 -15.56
CA PRO A 340 6.42 28.05 -16.12
C PRO A 340 7.81 28.70 -16.06
N GLY A 341 8.71 28.20 -15.22
CA GLY A 341 10.01 28.84 -14.96
C GLY A 341 9.80 30.22 -14.29
N ASN A 342 10.20 31.29 -14.98
CA ASN A 342 9.99 32.67 -14.52
C ASN A 342 8.77 33.38 -15.16
N ARG A 343 7.92 32.66 -15.90
CA ARG A 343 6.69 33.22 -16.48
C ARG A 343 5.68 33.50 -15.38
N LYS A 344 5.05 34.68 -15.42
CA LYS A 344 3.82 34.92 -14.68
C LYS A 344 2.66 34.32 -15.48
N LEU A 345 1.85 33.48 -14.84
CA LEU A 345 0.58 33.00 -15.36
C LEU A 345 -0.59 33.73 -14.67
N GLU A 346 -1.79 33.58 -15.22
CA GLU A 346 -3.03 34.02 -14.58
C GLU A 346 -3.56 32.95 -13.62
N GLY A 347 -4.39 33.36 -12.66
CA GLY A 347 -4.93 32.47 -11.63
C GLY A 347 -6.12 31.66 -12.13
N ASN A 348 -6.35 30.48 -11.54
CA ASN A 348 -7.45 29.56 -11.87
C ASN A 348 -7.60 29.31 -13.38
N THR A 349 -6.47 29.10 -14.06
CA THR A 349 -6.39 29.00 -15.53
C THR A 349 -5.62 27.77 -15.95
N SER A 350 -6.20 27.01 -16.88
CA SER A 350 -5.56 25.91 -17.59
C SER A 350 -4.82 26.41 -18.83
N TYR A 351 -3.63 25.89 -19.10
CA TYR A 351 -2.81 26.25 -20.26
C TYR A 351 -2.43 25.03 -21.10
N GLU A 352 -2.77 25.02 -22.39
CA GLU A 352 -2.28 24.05 -23.37
C GLU A 352 -0.89 24.50 -23.84
N VAL A 353 0.17 23.89 -23.32
CA VAL A 353 1.56 24.35 -23.49
C VAL A 353 2.26 23.60 -24.61
N TYR A 354 2.76 24.33 -25.60
CA TYR A 354 3.64 23.84 -26.66
C TYR A 354 5.08 24.31 -26.45
N ASN A 355 6.04 23.49 -26.85
CA ASN A 355 7.43 23.89 -26.99
C ASN A 355 7.62 24.89 -28.14
N ASP A 356 8.78 25.55 -28.16
CA ASP A 356 9.21 26.42 -29.26
C ASP A 356 9.36 25.72 -30.63
N ASP A 357 9.49 24.38 -30.65
CA ASP A 357 9.43 23.56 -31.87
C ASP A 357 8.00 23.16 -32.30
N GLY A 358 6.97 23.61 -31.58
CA GLY A 358 5.56 23.32 -31.85
C GLY A 358 5.07 21.95 -31.37
N THR A 359 5.89 21.17 -30.66
CA THR A 359 5.42 19.92 -30.02
C THR A 359 4.61 20.22 -28.75
N LEU A 360 3.50 19.51 -28.54
CA LEU A 360 2.69 19.61 -27.33
C LEU A 360 3.50 19.08 -26.13
N ARG A 361 3.49 19.81 -25.02
CA ARG A 361 4.09 19.40 -23.74
C ARG A 361 3.05 18.89 -22.74
N GLY A 362 1.88 19.51 -22.69
CA GLY A 362 0.78 19.11 -21.81
C GLY A 362 -0.13 20.27 -21.40
N THR A 363 -1.06 19.99 -20.49
CA THR A 363 -1.99 20.95 -19.90
C THR A 363 -1.54 21.29 -18.47
N TYR A 364 -1.38 22.58 -18.17
CA TYR A 364 -0.85 23.08 -16.90
C TYR A 364 -1.92 23.94 -16.22
N HIS A 365 -2.39 23.56 -15.03
CA HIS A 365 -3.47 24.25 -14.33
C HIS A 365 -2.95 25.04 -13.13
N THR A 366 -3.34 26.31 -13.03
CA THR A 366 -2.93 27.21 -11.95
C THR A 366 -3.97 27.32 -10.83
N ASN A 367 -3.51 27.56 -9.60
CA ASN A 367 -4.37 28.06 -8.53
C ASN A 367 -4.69 29.56 -8.72
N ASP A 368 -5.46 30.13 -7.80
CA ASP A 368 -5.80 31.56 -7.67
C ASP A 368 -4.61 32.53 -7.82
N GLN A 369 -3.41 32.13 -7.40
CA GLN A 369 -2.20 32.94 -7.44
C GLN A 369 -1.40 32.84 -8.75
N GLY A 370 -1.83 32.00 -9.71
CA GLY A 370 -1.09 31.73 -10.94
C GLY A 370 0.08 30.74 -10.76
N ARG A 371 0.17 30.04 -9.62
CA ARG A 371 1.12 28.94 -9.42
C ARG A 371 0.54 27.68 -10.07
N VAL A 372 1.32 27.00 -10.91
CA VAL A 372 0.95 25.66 -11.38
C VAL A 372 0.83 24.70 -10.19
N THR A 373 -0.29 23.99 -10.11
CA THR A 373 -0.54 22.97 -9.07
C THR A 373 -0.86 21.60 -9.66
N HIS A 374 -1.32 21.54 -10.91
CA HIS A 374 -1.65 20.31 -11.61
C HIS A 374 -1.06 20.32 -13.03
N ILE A 375 -0.51 19.19 -13.48
CA ILE A 375 0.04 19.00 -14.83
C ILE A 375 -0.49 17.69 -15.41
N ASP A 376 -1.20 17.77 -16.53
CA ASP A 376 -1.60 16.63 -17.36
C ASP A 376 -0.69 16.56 -18.58
N THR A 377 0.00 15.44 -18.79
CA THR A 377 1.07 15.33 -19.79
C THR A 377 1.28 13.88 -20.21
N SER A 378 2.10 13.64 -21.23
CA SER A 378 2.49 12.30 -21.67
C SER A 378 4.01 12.17 -21.74
N VAL A 379 4.50 10.93 -21.67
CA VAL A 379 5.91 10.60 -21.90
C VAL A 379 6.06 9.43 -22.85
N ASP A 380 6.97 9.56 -23.81
CA ASP A 380 7.36 8.46 -24.68
C ASP A 380 7.94 7.30 -23.83
N ASN A 381 7.51 6.07 -24.08
CA ASN A 381 7.99 4.86 -23.39
C ASN A 381 9.41 4.42 -23.83
N VAL A 382 10.25 5.39 -24.16
CA VAL A 382 11.59 5.20 -24.71
C VAL A 382 12.60 5.06 -23.57
N PRO A 383 13.59 4.14 -23.65
CA PRO A 383 14.58 3.97 -22.59
C PRO A 383 15.58 5.13 -22.54
N PRO A 384 16.00 5.62 -21.35
CA PRO A 384 16.98 6.71 -21.25
C PRO A 384 18.38 6.35 -21.74
N ARG A 385 18.73 5.05 -21.71
CA ARG A 385 20.04 4.52 -22.09
C ARG A 385 19.87 3.27 -22.96
N ASN A 386 20.84 3.04 -23.84
CA ASN A 386 20.92 1.88 -24.71
C ASN A 386 21.37 0.64 -23.91
N ARG A 387 21.34 -0.56 -24.53
CA ARG A 387 21.70 -1.83 -23.87
C ARG A 387 23.15 -1.88 -23.35
N ASP A 388 24.05 -1.10 -23.96
CA ASP A 388 25.45 -0.93 -23.53
C ASP A 388 25.63 0.12 -22.41
N GLY A 389 24.58 0.88 -22.07
CA GLY A 389 24.61 1.95 -21.08
C GLY A 389 25.05 3.31 -21.60
N SER A 390 25.21 3.49 -22.91
CA SER A 390 25.33 4.80 -23.55
C SER A 390 23.98 5.53 -23.60
N ASP A 391 23.98 6.87 -23.69
CA ASP A 391 22.75 7.66 -23.71
C ASP A 391 21.92 7.40 -24.97
N ASN A 392 20.62 7.21 -24.81
CA ASN A 392 19.72 7.04 -25.95
C ASN A 392 19.32 8.40 -26.54
N LYS A 393 19.81 8.71 -27.74
CA LYS A 393 19.50 9.98 -28.44
C LYS A 393 18.05 10.12 -28.89
N ALA A 394 17.27 9.04 -28.90
CA ALA A 394 15.83 9.10 -29.15
C ALA A 394 15.02 9.44 -27.88
N TYR A 395 15.60 9.29 -26.69
CA TYR A 395 14.95 9.64 -25.44
C TYR A 395 15.02 11.14 -25.18
N VAL A 396 13.87 11.81 -25.21
CA VAL A 396 13.76 13.22 -24.84
C VAL A 396 12.57 13.35 -23.89
N PRO A 397 12.79 13.37 -22.56
CA PRO A 397 11.71 13.46 -21.60
C PRO A 397 11.10 14.87 -21.59
N ASN A 398 9.84 14.99 -21.20
CA ASN A 398 9.29 16.27 -20.76
C ASN A 398 10.18 16.78 -19.58
N PRO A 399 10.82 17.96 -19.68
CA PRO A 399 11.69 18.47 -18.62
C PRO A 399 10.93 18.69 -17.31
N ASP A 400 9.63 19.00 -17.38
CA ASP A 400 8.77 19.21 -16.20
C ASP A 400 8.27 17.90 -15.59
N VAL A 401 8.45 16.75 -16.24
CA VAL A 401 8.30 15.42 -15.61
C VAL A 401 9.64 14.95 -15.05
N ALA A 402 10.75 15.24 -15.74
CA ALA A 402 12.09 14.83 -15.32
C ALA A 402 12.62 15.62 -14.10
N HIS A 403 12.26 16.90 -13.99
CA HIS A 403 12.60 17.80 -12.88
C HIS A 403 11.33 18.54 -12.43
N PRO A 404 10.37 17.84 -11.78
CA PRO A 404 9.03 18.35 -11.60
C PRO A 404 8.97 19.46 -10.53
N PRO A 405 8.04 20.43 -10.66
CA PRO A 405 7.90 21.51 -9.67
C PRO A 405 7.43 20.99 -8.32
N ALA A 406 7.69 21.77 -7.26
CA ALA A 406 7.24 21.49 -5.90
C ALA A 406 5.70 21.47 -5.77
N ASP A 407 5.18 20.73 -4.78
CA ASP A 407 3.77 20.57 -4.40
C ASP A 407 2.77 20.46 -5.59
N THR A 408 3.15 19.75 -6.65
CA THR A 408 2.42 19.66 -7.92
C THR A 408 1.88 18.24 -8.13
N THR A 409 0.60 18.12 -8.47
CA THR A 409 -0.04 16.85 -8.80
C THR A 409 0.07 16.58 -10.30
N PHE A 410 0.73 15.50 -10.68
CA PHE A 410 0.87 15.06 -12.06
C PHE A 410 -0.18 14.03 -12.43
N ARG A 411 -0.67 14.09 -13.66
CA ARG A 411 -1.23 12.96 -14.41
C ARG A 411 -0.34 12.76 -15.64
N VAL A 412 0.30 11.59 -15.74
CA VAL A 412 1.26 11.28 -16.82
C VAL A 412 0.78 10.07 -17.60
N GLU A 413 0.38 10.27 -18.85
CA GLU A 413 0.09 9.19 -19.79
C GLU A 413 1.39 8.52 -20.30
N ILE A 414 1.39 7.19 -20.33
CA ILE A 414 2.38 6.36 -20.99
C ILE A 414 1.67 5.12 -21.56
N GLU A 415 1.82 4.85 -22.86
CA GLU A 415 1.13 3.74 -23.57
C GLU A 415 -0.42 3.73 -23.40
N GLY A 416 -1.04 4.90 -23.26
CA GLY A 416 -2.49 5.02 -22.99
C GLY A 416 -2.92 4.66 -21.56
N GLN A 417 -1.97 4.53 -20.62
CA GLN A 417 -2.22 4.33 -19.19
C GLN A 417 -1.65 5.51 -18.39
N HIS A 418 -2.38 5.99 -17.38
CA HIS A 418 -1.97 7.18 -16.60
C HIS A 418 -1.38 6.83 -15.24
N GLN A 419 -0.25 7.43 -14.88
CA GLN A 419 0.22 7.56 -13.49
C GLN A 419 -0.30 8.85 -12.87
N VAL A 420 -0.69 8.82 -11.59
CA VAL A 420 -1.06 10.01 -10.82
C VAL A 420 -0.20 10.10 -9.56
N PHE A 421 0.47 11.22 -9.35
CA PHE A 421 1.32 11.43 -8.17
C PHE A 421 1.48 12.90 -7.83
N ARG A 422 1.54 13.22 -6.54
CA ARG A 422 1.95 14.54 -6.07
C ARG A 422 3.45 14.59 -5.82
N THR A 423 4.08 15.73 -6.06
CA THR A 423 5.43 16.04 -5.57
C THR A 423 5.42 16.70 -4.20
N ASP A 424 6.51 16.54 -3.45
CA ASP A 424 6.77 17.30 -2.22
C ASP A 424 7.36 18.70 -2.49
N ALA A 425 7.84 19.37 -1.45
CA ALA A 425 8.44 20.69 -1.53
C ALA A 425 9.79 20.74 -2.27
N ASP A 426 10.48 19.60 -2.40
CA ASP A 426 11.76 19.44 -3.11
C ASP A 426 11.58 19.00 -4.58
N GLY A 427 10.35 18.69 -5.00
CA GLY A 427 10.06 18.12 -6.32
C GLY A 427 10.29 16.60 -6.41
N LEU A 428 10.27 15.87 -5.28
CA LEU A 428 10.26 14.40 -5.28
C LEU A 428 8.82 13.87 -5.36
N PRO A 429 8.53 12.87 -6.23
CA PRO A 429 7.24 12.17 -6.21
C PRO A 429 6.97 11.51 -4.86
N GLU A 430 5.75 11.62 -4.35
CA GLU A 430 5.32 10.90 -3.15
C GLU A 430 5.39 9.38 -3.35
N PRO A 431 5.84 8.59 -2.34
CA PRO A 431 5.93 7.15 -2.46
C PRO A 431 4.60 6.49 -2.81
N ALA A 432 4.62 5.60 -3.82
CA ALA A 432 3.48 4.78 -4.22
C ALA A 432 2.79 4.03 -3.07
N VAL A 433 3.55 3.66 -2.03
CA VAL A 433 3.06 3.11 -0.76
C VAL A 433 3.87 3.69 0.40
N THR A 434 3.21 4.26 1.41
CA THR A 434 3.83 4.60 2.71
C THR A 434 3.42 3.60 3.79
N PHE A 435 4.32 3.34 4.74
CA PHE A 435 4.02 2.53 5.93
C PHE A 435 3.61 3.47 7.08
N GLU A 436 2.32 3.68 7.28
CA GLU A 436 1.84 4.51 8.38
C GLU A 436 1.76 3.64 9.66
N ARG A 437 2.87 3.57 10.40
CA ARG A 437 3.02 2.79 11.64
C ARG A 437 1.89 3.10 12.65
N PRO A 438 1.10 2.12 13.09
CA PRO A 438 0.19 2.29 14.22
C PRO A 438 0.93 2.58 15.52
N ASP A 439 0.39 3.50 16.33
CA ASP A 439 0.92 3.81 17.65
C ASP A 439 -0.04 3.27 18.72
N TYR A 440 0.15 2.01 19.09
CA TYR A 440 -0.60 1.36 20.17
C TYR A 440 0.09 1.58 21.53
N PRO A 441 -0.66 1.79 22.63
CA PRO A 441 -0.09 1.88 23.98
C PRO A 441 0.56 0.56 24.43
N ASP A 442 1.42 0.61 25.45
CA ASP A 442 2.24 -0.53 25.87
C ASP A 442 1.42 -1.76 26.34
N ASP A 443 0.24 -1.56 26.91
CA ASP A 443 -0.68 -2.64 27.28
C ASP A 443 -1.40 -3.27 26.07
N HIS A 444 -1.33 -2.61 24.91
CA HIS A 444 -1.69 -3.12 23.59
C HIS A 444 -0.52 -3.77 22.82
N ARG A 445 0.67 -3.88 23.44
CA ARG A 445 1.81 -4.63 22.91
C ARG A 445 1.85 -6.05 23.49
N VAL A 446 1.81 -7.06 22.63
CA VAL A 446 1.80 -8.48 22.99
C VAL A 446 3.01 -9.18 22.38
N ALA A 447 4.07 -9.34 23.17
CA ALA A 447 5.15 -10.27 22.82
C ALA A 447 4.65 -11.72 22.88
N ILE A 448 5.02 -12.54 21.90
CA ILE A 448 4.61 -13.96 21.82
C ILE A 448 5.77 -14.94 22.13
N PRO A 449 6.23 -15.03 23.39
CA PRO A 449 6.80 -16.25 23.97
C PRO A 449 5.80 -16.90 24.95
N PRO A 450 5.90 -18.21 25.21
CA PRO A 450 4.91 -19.25 24.88
C PRO A 450 3.48 -19.09 25.47
N GLY A 451 2.83 -17.95 25.24
CA GLY A 451 1.43 -17.68 25.57
C GLY A 451 0.45 -17.94 24.42
N PRO A 452 -0.85 -17.61 24.63
CA PRO A 452 -1.82 -17.43 23.55
C PRO A 452 -1.71 -16.01 22.92
N PRO A 453 -1.93 -15.83 21.61
CA PRO A 453 -2.05 -16.88 20.59
C PRO A 453 -0.71 -17.61 20.39
N LYS A 454 -0.74 -18.93 20.18
CA LYS A 454 0.47 -19.75 20.18
C LYS A 454 1.49 -19.31 19.11
N PRO A 455 2.82 -19.33 19.40
CA PRO A 455 3.86 -19.07 18.41
C PRO A 455 3.65 -19.84 17.10
N PRO A 456 3.81 -19.21 15.92
CA PRO A 456 3.78 -19.90 14.64
C PRO A 456 4.95 -20.88 14.52
N LYS A 457 4.81 -21.91 13.67
CA LYS A 457 5.95 -22.76 13.29
C LYS A 457 6.88 -21.99 12.32
N PRO A 458 8.19 -22.30 12.22
CA PRO A 458 9.11 -21.58 11.34
C PRO A 458 8.74 -21.48 9.85
N ASN A 459 7.84 -22.34 9.35
CA ASN A 459 7.33 -22.33 7.97
C ASN A 459 5.85 -21.88 7.84
N GLN A 460 5.26 -21.38 8.93
CA GLN A 460 3.88 -20.95 9.04
C GLN A 460 3.79 -19.41 9.18
N PRO A 461 2.99 -18.72 8.35
CA PRO A 461 2.79 -17.28 8.47
C PRO A 461 1.91 -16.93 9.66
N PHE A 462 2.33 -15.95 10.45
CA PHE A 462 1.56 -15.37 11.55
C PHE A 462 0.26 -14.72 11.07
N VAL A 463 0.23 -14.07 9.90
CA VAL A 463 -0.97 -13.40 9.33
C VAL A 463 -2.09 -14.36 8.91
N THR A 464 -1.92 -15.67 9.11
CA THR A 464 -2.99 -16.68 8.96
C THR A 464 -3.59 -17.15 10.27
N THR A 465 -3.11 -16.62 11.40
CA THR A 465 -3.69 -16.85 12.73
C THR A 465 -5.12 -16.33 12.78
N LYS A 466 -6.04 -17.14 13.32
CA LYS A 466 -7.45 -16.78 13.46
C LYS A 466 -7.71 -16.33 14.89
N LYS A 467 -8.49 -15.24 15.04
CA LYS A 467 -8.78 -14.59 16.33
C LYS A 467 -7.52 -14.02 16.99
N LEU A 468 -6.89 -13.05 16.31
CA LEU A 468 -6.07 -12.07 17.00
C LEU A 468 -7.00 -11.04 17.68
N GLU A 469 -6.47 -10.28 18.62
CA GLU A 469 -7.18 -9.20 19.31
C GLU A 469 -7.16 -7.94 18.44
N PRO A 470 -8.19 -7.07 18.51
CA PRO A 470 -8.22 -5.83 17.75
C PRO A 470 -7.19 -4.82 18.29
N TYR A 471 -6.73 -3.92 17.43
CA TYR A 471 -5.84 -2.81 17.79
C TYR A 471 -4.61 -3.23 18.60
N ARG A 472 -3.88 -4.24 18.13
CA ARG A 472 -2.79 -4.87 18.87
C ARG A 472 -1.49 -4.83 18.08
N GLU A 473 -0.39 -4.54 18.77
CA GLU A 473 0.96 -4.82 18.26
C GLU A 473 1.37 -6.22 18.75
N TYR A 474 1.71 -7.11 17.82
CA TYR A 474 2.26 -8.43 18.14
C TYR A 474 3.75 -8.47 17.80
N GLU A 475 4.61 -8.62 18.82
CA GLU A 475 6.03 -8.93 18.64
C GLU A 475 6.17 -10.46 18.57
N VAL A 476 6.42 -10.98 17.36
CA VAL A 476 6.25 -12.41 17.08
C VAL A 476 7.59 -13.13 17.02
N HIS A 477 7.73 -14.17 17.83
CA HIS A 477 8.75 -15.22 17.66
C HIS A 477 8.08 -16.53 17.21
N ASP A 478 8.77 -17.36 16.45
CA ASP A 478 8.28 -18.72 16.12
C ASP A 478 8.61 -19.75 17.22
N THR A 479 8.13 -21.00 17.05
CA THR A 479 8.41 -22.13 17.97
C THR A 479 9.88 -22.56 18.03
N LYS A 480 10.84 -21.74 17.56
CA LYS A 480 12.28 -21.89 17.75
C LYS A 480 12.93 -20.63 18.32
N GLY A 481 12.12 -19.68 18.79
CA GLY A 481 12.57 -18.39 19.34
C GLY A 481 13.06 -17.41 18.26
N VAL A 482 12.90 -17.72 16.97
CA VAL A 482 13.35 -16.82 15.90
C VAL A 482 12.40 -15.65 15.79
N TYR A 483 12.91 -14.44 15.97
CA TYR A 483 12.16 -13.21 15.77
C TYR A 483 11.66 -13.12 14.31
N ARG A 484 10.36 -12.87 14.16
CA ARG A 484 9.68 -12.77 12.87
C ARG A 484 9.53 -11.32 12.45
N GLY A 485 9.04 -10.49 13.35
CA GLY A 485 8.64 -9.11 13.07
C GLY A 485 7.58 -8.60 14.04
N ARG A 486 7.15 -7.36 13.81
CA ARG A 486 5.98 -6.76 14.46
C ARG A 486 4.78 -6.81 13.51
N PHE A 487 3.61 -7.17 14.02
CA PHE A 487 2.38 -7.28 13.25
C PHE A 487 1.25 -6.53 13.95
N TYR A 488 0.55 -5.68 13.22
CA TYR A 488 -0.39 -4.70 13.76
C TYR A 488 -1.82 -4.98 13.25
N THR A 489 -2.81 -5.10 14.16
CA THR A 489 -4.19 -5.47 13.83
C THR A 489 -5.18 -4.31 13.80
N ASP A 490 -6.10 -4.33 12.84
CA ASP A 490 -7.26 -3.41 12.80
C ASP A 490 -8.27 -3.66 13.93
N GLY A 491 -9.32 -2.83 13.99
CA GLY A 491 -10.45 -2.98 14.91
C GLY A 491 -11.23 -4.31 14.84
N GLU A 492 -10.89 -5.22 13.92
CA GLU A 492 -11.45 -6.58 13.82
C GLU A 492 -10.44 -7.68 14.17
N GLY A 493 -9.22 -7.34 14.56
CA GLY A 493 -8.17 -8.34 14.80
C GLY A 493 -7.59 -8.93 13.51
N ARG A 494 -7.66 -8.19 12.38
CA ARG A 494 -7.01 -8.56 11.12
C ARG A 494 -5.71 -7.78 10.99
N VAL A 495 -4.58 -8.45 10.70
CA VAL A 495 -3.31 -7.75 10.46
C VAL A 495 -3.46 -6.82 9.25
N ARG A 496 -3.08 -5.54 9.40
CA ARG A 496 -3.05 -4.52 8.33
C ARG A 496 -1.68 -3.91 8.08
N TRP A 497 -0.80 -3.97 9.07
CA TRP A 497 0.60 -3.59 8.90
C TRP A 497 1.51 -4.68 9.45
N ALA A 498 2.65 -4.89 8.80
CA ALA A 498 3.70 -5.76 9.30
C ALA A 498 5.08 -5.18 9.02
N GLU A 499 5.95 -5.18 10.02
CA GLU A 499 7.38 -4.94 9.88
C GLU A 499 8.11 -6.28 9.98
N VAL A 500 8.77 -6.68 8.91
CA VAL A 500 9.46 -7.97 8.82
C VAL A 500 10.77 -7.85 8.07
N ASP A 501 11.63 -8.84 8.21
CA ASP A 501 12.87 -8.96 7.45
C ASP A 501 12.72 -10.01 6.34
N SER A 502 13.16 -9.70 5.12
CA SER A 502 13.27 -10.69 4.04
C SER A 502 14.47 -11.61 4.29
N GLY A 503 14.32 -12.90 4.01
CA GLY A 503 15.37 -13.88 4.19
C GLY A 503 16.25 -14.10 2.95
N ARG A 504 17.52 -14.42 3.20
CA ARG A 504 18.50 -14.85 2.18
C ARG A 504 18.78 -16.35 2.20
N LEU A 505 18.47 -17.01 3.32
CA LEU A 505 18.56 -18.46 3.44
C LEU A 505 17.19 -19.11 3.15
N MET A 506 17.21 -20.40 2.86
CA MET A 506 16.03 -21.24 2.64
C MET A 506 14.95 -21.07 3.73
N ARG A 507 13.71 -21.50 3.43
CA ARG A 507 12.53 -21.39 4.32
C ARG A 507 12.70 -21.97 5.74
N ILE A 508 13.71 -22.81 5.96
CA ILE A 508 14.16 -23.28 7.28
C ILE A 508 15.70 -23.25 7.23
N ASN A 509 16.35 -22.68 8.24
CA ASN A 509 17.79 -22.85 8.43
C ASN A 509 18.03 -24.23 9.05
N PRO A 510 18.84 -25.13 8.44
CA PRO A 510 19.04 -26.49 8.95
C PRO A 510 19.68 -26.52 10.35
N ASP A 511 20.43 -25.48 10.71
CA ASP A 511 21.22 -25.41 11.94
C ASP A 511 20.40 -24.94 13.16
N PHE A 512 19.24 -24.31 12.95
CA PHE A 512 18.42 -23.74 14.04
C PHE A 512 17.89 -24.79 15.01
N ASP A 513 17.58 -26.01 14.56
CA ASP A 513 17.13 -27.08 15.45
C ASP A 513 18.24 -27.59 16.39
N ALA A 514 19.51 -27.28 16.11
CA ALA A 514 20.62 -27.51 17.03
C ALA A 514 20.90 -26.29 17.92
N LEU A 515 20.97 -25.08 17.33
CA LEU A 515 21.16 -23.83 18.08
C LEU A 515 20.08 -23.60 19.15
N HIS A 516 18.83 -23.93 18.85
CA HIS A 516 17.73 -23.81 19.80
C HIS A 516 17.90 -24.77 20.99
N ARG A 517 18.30 -26.04 20.75
CA ARG A 517 18.60 -26.99 21.83
C ARG A 517 19.79 -26.55 22.69
N LEU A 518 20.82 -25.94 22.09
CA LEU A 518 21.94 -25.34 22.83
C LEU A 518 21.50 -24.12 23.67
N ALA A 519 20.45 -23.40 23.27
CA ALA A 519 19.90 -22.31 24.05
C ALA A 519 18.92 -22.76 25.15
N GLU A 520 18.34 -23.96 25.03
CA GLU A 520 17.47 -24.58 26.06
C GLU A 520 18.24 -25.35 27.14
N ASP A 521 19.49 -25.76 26.89
CA ASP A 521 20.31 -26.52 27.85
C ASP A 521 21.01 -25.58 28.85
N PRO A 522 20.69 -25.64 30.17
CA PRO A 522 21.27 -24.75 31.17
C PRO A 522 22.69 -25.15 31.61
N SER A 523 23.27 -26.21 31.05
CA SER A 523 24.64 -26.64 31.35
C SER A 523 25.71 -26.06 30.40
N VAL A 524 25.30 -25.51 29.26
CA VAL A 524 26.18 -24.88 28.26
C VAL A 524 26.00 -23.36 28.23
N ARG A 525 26.99 -22.64 27.70
CA ARG A 525 26.91 -21.22 27.38
C ARG A 525 25.89 -21.01 26.25
N THR A 526 24.84 -20.25 26.51
CA THR A 526 23.86 -19.86 25.48
C THR A 526 24.55 -19.11 24.33
N PRO A 527 24.45 -19.58 23.07
CA PRO A 527 25.11 -18.94 21.94
C PRO A 527 24.46 -17.62 21.55
N VAL A 528 25.26 -16.60 21.24
CA VAL A 528 24.77 -15.34 20.67
C VAL A 528 24.42 -15.57 19.20
N VAL A 529 23.16 -15.91 18.93
CA VAL A 529 22.64 -16.13 17.56
C VAL A 529 22.29 -14.80 16.89
N ARG A 530 22.91 -14.54 15.75
CA ARG A 530 22.82 -13.29 14.99
C ARG A 530 22.28 -13.55 13.60
N LEU A 531 21.03 -13.14 13.37
CA LEU A 531 20.38 -13.26 12.06
C LEU A 531 20.66 -11.99 11.26
N ARG A 532 21.42 -12.14 10.18
CA ARG A 532 22.02 -11.02 9.44
C ARG A 532 21.46 -10.93 8.02
N GLN A 533 21.35 -9.70 7.48
CA GLN A 533 21.09 -9.46 6.06
C GLN A 533 22.38 -9.45 5.23
N ARG A 534 23.49 -9.02 5.82
CA ARG A 534 24.85 -9.09 5.29
C ARG A 534 25.79 -9.32 6.47
N PHE A 535 26.86 -10.08 6.29
CA PHE A 535 27.94 -10.22 7.27
C PHE A 535 29.26 -10.52 6.56
N ASP A 536 30.38 -10.10 7.13
CA ASP A 536 31.71 -10.42 6.62
C ASP A 536 32.31 -11.58 7.41
N PRO A 537 32.54 -12.76 6.81
CA PRO A 537 33.15 -13.90 7.50
C PRO A 537 34.65 -13.71 7.80
N ASN A 538 35.23 -12.55 7.46
CA ASN A 538 36.61 -12.18 7.79
C ASN A 538 36.69 -11.19 8.97
N SER A 539 35.56 -10.60 9.39
CA SER A 539 35.48 -9.69 10.52
C SER A 539 35.13 -10.43 11.81
N PRO A 540 35.89 -10.29 12.91
CA PRO A 540 35.51 -10.86 14.20
C PRO A 540 34.33 -10.09 14.82
N PRO A 541 33.46 -10.77 15.60
CA PRO A 541 32.33 -10.15 16.31
C PRO A 541 32.82 -9.40 17.56
N ASP A 542 33.59 -8.34 17.34
CA ASP A 542 34.17 -7.45 18.36
C ASP A 542 33.11 -6.65 19.17
N ASP A 543 31.84 -6.72 18.76
CA ASP A 543 30.65 -6.16 19.41
C ASP A 543 29.98 -7.14 20.41
N VAL A 544 30.60 -8.29 20.70
CA VAL A 544 30.17 -9.22 21.75
C VAL A 544 30.85 -8.85 23.07
N ASP A 545 30.07 -8.65 24.14
CA ASP A 545 30.63 -8.50 25.48
C ASP A 545 31.22 -9.83 25.97
N LEU A 546 32.48 -9.78 26.40
CA LEU A 546 33.27 -10.94 26.81
C LEU A 546 34.00 -10.64 28.13
N PRO A 547 34.15 -11.64 29.03
CA PRO A 547 35.00 -11.51 30.20
C PRO A 547 36.42 -11.04 29.84
N ASP A 548 37.10 -10.32 30.76
CA ASP A 548 38.45 -9.81 30.54
C ASP A 548 39.47 -10.88 30.09
N SER A 549 39.26 -12.14 30.52
CA SER A 549 40.07 -13.31 30.15
C SER A 549 39.78 -13.88 28.75
N GLU A 550 38.79 -13.36 28.03
CA GLU A 550 38.33 -13.81 26.71
C GLU A 550 38.33 -12.68 25.66
N ARG A 551 38.78 -11.45 25.98
CA ARG A 551 38.73 -10.26 25.10
C ARG A 551 39.31 -10.41 23.69
N ASP A 552 40.24 -11.36 23.49
CA ASP A 552 40.87 -11.64 22.20
C ASP A 552 40.49 -13.03 21.62
N LEU A 553 39.49 -13.71 22.20
CA LEU A 553 39.01 -15.03 21.81
C LEU A 553 38.75 -15.14 20.30
N PHE A 554 38.00 -14.20 19.72
CA PHE A 554 37.65 -14.22 18.30
C PHE A 554 38.80 -13.70 17.42
N ARG A 555 39.57 -12.72 17.89
CA ARG A 555 40.74 -12.21 17.16
C ARG A 555 41.91 -13.20 17.06
N THR A 556 41.95 -14.19 17.96
CA THR A 556 42.96 -15.26 17.99
C THR A 556 42.42 -16.63 17.58
N ALA A 557 41.15 -16.72 17.18
CA ALA A 557 40.53 -17.97 16.76
C ALA A 557 41.16 -18.50 15.45
N GLU A 558 41.46 -19.79 15.43
CA GLU A 558 41.96 -20.44 14.21
C GLU A 558 40.77 -20.66 13.25
N ARG A 559 40.94 -20.36 11.95
CA ARG A 559 39.86 -20.51 10.96
C ARG A 559 39.83 -21.91 10.35
N GLU A 560 38.64 -22.49 10.28
CA GLU A 560 38.35 -23.79 9.68
C GLU A 560 37.16 -23.64 8.72
N THR A 561 37.41 -23.63 7.41
CA THR A 561 36.34 -23.66 6.41
C THR A 561 35.71 -25.05 6.36
N VAL A 562 34.39 -25.12 6.38
CA VAL A 562 33.61 -26.35 6.40
C VAL A 562 32.63 -26.34 5.23
N GLU A 563 32.85 -27.22 4.25
CA GLU A 563 31.93 -27.42 3.13
C GLU A 563 30.79 -28.37 3.55
N LEU A 564 29.55 -27.98 3.28
CA LEU A 564 28.34 -28.78 3.53
C LEU A 564 27.31 -28.58 2.41
N GLY A 565 26.50 -29.60 2.13
CA GLY A 565 25.30 -29.45 1.31
C GLY A 565 24.34 -28.43 1.92
N ARG A 566 23.63 -27.65 1.09
CA ARG A 566 22.78 -26.53 1.55
C ARG A 566 21.72 -26.90 2.60
N ASN A 567 21.28 -28.17 2.61
CA ASN A 567 20.29 -28.73 3.53
C ASN A 567 20.89 -29.41 4.78
N GLU A 568 22.21 -29.62 4.84
CA GLU A 568 22.87 -30.41 5.89
C GLU A 568 23.10 -29.57 7.14
N ASN A 569 22.91 -30.14 8.33
CA ASN A 569 23.12 -29.47 9.60
C ASN A 569 24.62 -29.48 9.97
N PHE A 570 25.15 -28.33 10.40
CA PHE A 570 26.56 -28.15 10.77
C PHE A 570 26.99 -29.03 11.96
N PHE A 571 26.10 -29.26 12.91
CA PHE A 571 26.36 -29.95 14.18
C PHE A 571 26.26 -31.48 14.09
N ASP A 572 25.70 -32.03 13.01
CA ASP A 572 25.45 -33.48 12.88
C ASP A 572 26.78 -34.27 12.90
N GLY A 573 27.03 -34.96 14.01
CA GLY A 573 28.23 -35.78 14.22
C GLY A 573 29.54 -34.99 14.38
N ARG A 574 29.49 -33.66 14.54
CA ARG A 574 30.69 -32.81 14.60
C ARG A 574 31.20 -32.59 16.02
N GLU A 575 32.41 -33.06 16.30
CA GLU A 575 33.19 -32.64 17.47
C GLU A 575 33.74 -31.23 17.23
N LEU A 576 33.45 -30.30 18.14
CA LEU A 576 33.91 -28.91 18.07
C LEU A 576 35.26 -28.76 18.77
N LYS A 577 36.11 -27.87 18.23
CA LYS A 577 37.41 -27.49 18.78
C LYS A 577 37.29 -26.17 19.54
N PRO A 578 38.13 -25.92 20.57
CA PRO A 578 38.13 -24.64 21.25
C PRO A 578 38.77 -23.54 20.39
N ASN A 579 38.40 -22.29 20.67
CA ASN A 579 38.94 -21.07 20.04
C ASN A 579 38.99 -21.18 18.49
N ARG A 580 37.85 -21.51 17.88
CA ARG A 580 37.74 -21.89 16.46
C ARG A 580 36.73 -20.99 15.75
N GLN A 581 37.10 -20.47 14.58
CA GLN A 581 36.16 -19.84 13.65
C GLN A 581 35.80 -20.86 12.56
N TYR A 582 34.62 -21.45 12.64
CA TYR A 582 34.08 -22.28 11.57
C TYR A 582 33.35 -21.42 10.54
N VAL A 583 33.87 -21.35 9.31
CA VAL A 583 33.19 -20.68 8.19
C VAL A 583 32.51 -21.73 7.35
N VAL A 584 31.17 -21.75 7.36
CA VAL A 584 30.38 -22.80 6.69
C VAL A 584 30.00 -22.35 5.29
N GLU A 585 30.48 -23.08 4.29
CA GLU A 585 30.21 -22.84 2.87
C GLU A 585 29.29 -23.93 2.32
N SER A 586 28.33 -23.51 1.50
CA SER A 586 27.41 -24.41 0.81
C SER A 586 27.29 -24.05 -0.67
N GLU A 587 26.87 -25.04 -1.46
CA GLU A 587 26.62 -24.89 -2.90
C GLU A 587 25.20 -24.39 -3.18
N TYR A 588 25.12 -23.38 -4.03
CA TYR A 588 23.90 -22.73 -4.50
C TYR A 588 23.95 -22.61 -6.03
N GLU A 589 22.81 -22.65 -6.70
CA GLU A 589 22.74 -22.38 -8.13
C GLU A 589 22.60 -20.87 -8.37
N ASP A 590 23.38 -20.29 -9.29
CA ASP A 590 23.18 -18.94 -9.80
C ASP A 590 22.95 -18.92 -11.34
N ARG A 591 23.29 -17.82 -12.01
CA ARG A 591 23.12 -17.66 -13.48
C ARG A 591 24.19 -18.43 -14.26
N ASP A 592 25.40 -18.53 -13.73
CA ASP A 592 26.59 -19.02 -14.43
C ASP A 592 26.95 -20.45 -13.99
N GLY A 593 26.44 -20.91 -12.84
CA GLY A 593 26.38 -22.32 -12.46
C GLY A 593 26.21 -22.58 -10.97
N THR A 594 26.65 -23.74 -10.50
CA THR A 594 26.78 -24.03 -9.07
C THR A 594 27.94 -23.22 -8.48
N VAL A 595 27.65 -22.37 -7.50
CA VAL A 595 28.62 -21.53 -6.79
C VAL A 595 28.64 -21.82 -5.29
N LYS A 596 29.84 -21.83 -4.71
CA LYS A 596 30.03 -21.90 -3.26
C LYS A 596 29.89 -20.51 -2.64
N LYS A 597 29.15 -20.44 -1.51
CA LYS A 597 28.89 -19.21 -0.74
C LYS A 597 28.91 -19.54 0.75
N THR A 598 29.44 -18.63 1.57
CA THR A 598 29.31 -18.73 3.03
C THR A 598 27.84 -18.61 3.43
N ARG A 599 27.32 -19.54 4.23
CA ARG A 599 25.94 -19.50 4.76
C ARG A 599 25.88 -19.13 6.24
N ALA A 600 26.94 -19.41 6.99
CA ALA A 600 27.05 -19.18 8.42
C ALA A 600 28.52 -19.09 8.87
N VAL A 601 28.74 -18.45 10.01
CA VAL A 601 30.01 -18.45 10.76
C VAL A 601 29.71 -18.81 12.21
N TYR A 602 30.42 -19.80 12.75
CA TYR A 602 30.31 -20.22 14.14
C TYR A 602 31.63 -19.99 14.86
N TRP A 603 31.57 -19.34 16.02
CA TRP A 603 32.74 -19.05 16.85
C TRP A 603 32.64 -19.85 18.15
N THR A 604 33.65 -20.65 18.47
CA THR A 604 33.71 -21.41 19.71
C THR A 604 34.56 -20.74 20.79
N ASP A 605 34.21 -20.98 22.05
CA ASP A 605 35.01 -20.58 23.20
C ASP A 605 36.09 -21.63 23.57
N LYS A 606 36.76 -21.39 24.70
CA LYS A 606 37.83 -22.26 25.24
C LYS A 606 37.37 -23.67 25.63
N ASN A 607 36.07 -23.92 25.72
CA ASN A 607 35.45 -25.18 26.12
C ASN A 607 34.91 -25.98 24.91
N SER A 608 35.13 -25.50 23.68
CA SER A 608 34.50 -25.95 22.43
C SER A 608 32.99 -25.62 22.30
N GLU A 609 32.42 -24.81 23.19
CA GLU A 609 31.01 -24.41 23.09
C GLU A 609 30.83 -23.24 22.12
N ILE A 610 29.67 -23.13 21.47
CA ILE A 610 29.37 -22.02 20.55
C ILE A 610 29.15 -20.74 21.35
N ALA A 611 30.05 -19.76 21.23
CA ALA A 611 29.86 -18.43 21.79
C ALA A 611 28.99 -17.54 20.88
N VAL A 612 29.19 -17.63 19.55
CA VAL A 612 28.50 -16.78 18.55
C VAL A 612 28.15 -17.60 17.32
N ALA A 613 26.95 -17.36 16.78
CA ALA A 613 26.44 -17.98 15.56
C ALA A 613 25.87 -16.91 14.62
N GLU A 614 26.62 -16.54 13.58
CA GLU A 614 26.18 -15.54 12.59
C GLU A 614 25.71 -16.24 11.31
N THR A 615 24.49 -15.98 10.87
CA THR A 615 23.92 -16.65 9.69
C THR A 615 22.82 -15.81 9.04
N TYR A 616 22.53 -16.10 7.77
CA TYR A 616 21.46 -15.44 7.04
C TYR A 616 20.08 -15.81 7.58
N ARG A 617 19.18 -14.82 7.67
CA ARG A 617 17.78 -15.06 8.05
C ARG A 617 17.08 -15.96 7.00
N PRO A 618 16.29 -16.98 7.41
CA PRO A 618 15.49 -17.80 6.49
C PRO A 618 14.33 -17.01 5.86
N HIS A 619 13.96 -17.31 4.61
CA HIS A 619 12.87 -16.64 3.88
C HIS A 619 11.60 -16.56 4.71
N HIS A 620 10.92 -15.42 4.68
CA HIS A 620 9.85 -15.08 5.62
C HIS A 620 8.48 -15.68 5.23
N PRO A 621 7.93 -16.69 5.95
CA PRO A 621 6.58 -17.23 5.75
C PRO A 621 5.50 -16.23 5.34
N ASP A 622 5.39 -15.09 6.03
CA ASP A 622 4.36 -14.07 5.77
C ASP A 622 4.59 -13.32 4.45
N LEU A 623 5.83 -12.97 4.09
CA LEU A 623 6.13 -12.44 2.76
C LEU A 623 5.93 -13.49 1.66
N ASN A 624 5.99 -14.77 2.03
CA ASN A 624 5.78 -15.91 1.14
C ASN A 624 4.30 -16.34 1.01
N LYS A 625 3.42 -15.82 1.87
CA LYS A 625 1.98 -16.09 1.95
C LYS A 625 1.25 -14.85 2.50
N PRO A 626 1.36 -13.69 1.83
CA PRO A 626 0.90 -12.43 2.40
C PRO A 626 -0.62 -12.40 2.63
N ALA A 627 -1.02 -11.59 3.59
CA ALA A 627 -2.43 -11.31 3.87
C ALA A 627 -2.95 -10.21 2.92
N PRO A 628 -4.24 -10.25 2.55
CA PRO A 628 -4.87 -9.26 1.68
C PRO A 628 -5.12 -7.93 2.40
N ARG A 629 -4.97 -6.81 1.69
CA ARG A 629 -5.17 -5.44 2.19
C ARG A 629 -4.28 -5.13 3.40
N VAL A 630 -2.98 -5.32 3.21
CA VAL A 630 -1.91 -5.14 4.21
C VAL A 630 -0.77 -4.33 3.59
N VAL A 631 -0.19 -3.42 4.37
CA VAL A 631 1.07 -2.75 4.03
C VAL A 631 2.22 -3.42 4.79
N TYR A 632 3.20 -3.93 4.04
CA TYR A 632 4.40 -4.55 4.58
C TYR A 632 5.58 -3.59 4.49
N SER A 633 6.15 -3.21 5.64
CA SER A 633 7.51 -2.65 5.73
C SER A 633 8.49 -3.82 5.82
N VAL A 634 9.49 -3.82 4.93
CA VAL A 634 10.43 -4.93 4.77
C VAL A 634 11.86 -4.41 4.79
N ASP A 635 12.68 -5.02 5.65
CA ASP A 635 14.07 -4.64 5.93
C ASP A 635 14.20 -3.18 6.39
N ASP A 636 13.57 -2.85 7.52
CA ASP A 636 13.59 -1.52 8.15
C ASP A 636 13.10 -0.38 7.23
N GLY A 637 11.93 -0.57 6.61
CA GLY A 637 11.30 0.42 5.72
C GLY A 637 11.90 0.49 4.30
N ARG A 638 13.03 -0.19 4.04
CA ARG A 638 13.71 -0.15 2.75
C ARG A 638 12.82 -0.55 1.57
N TYR A 639 11.97 -1.55 1.75
CA TYR A 639 10.93 -1.92 0.79
C TYR A 639 9.56 -1.80 1.47
N VAL A 640 8.62 -1.11 0.83
CA VAL A 640 7.23 -1.02 1.28
C VAL A 640 6.33 -1.61 0.21
N TYR A 641 5.44 -2.54 0.59
CA TYR A 641 4.54 -3.23 -0.34
C TYR A 641 3.09 -3.12 0.10
N GLU A 642 2.18 -2.86 -0.84
CA GLU A 642 0.73 -2.94 -0.62
C GLU A 642 0.15 -4.19 -1.29
N THR A 643 -0.67 -4.93 -0.55
CA THR A 643 -1.40 -6.10 -1.06
C THR A 643 -2.87 -5.78 -1.33
N GLY A 644 -3.39 -6.32 -2.43
CA GLY A 644 -4.78 -6.14 -2.82
C GLY A 644 -5.78 -6.97 -1.99
N PRO A 645 -7.08 -6.94 -2.36
CA PRO A 645 -8.13 -7.76 -1.76
C PRO A 645 -7.88 -9.27 -1.90
N GLU A 646 -8.62 -10.09 -1.13
CA GLU A 646 -8.47 -11.55 -1.19
C GLU A 646 -8.89 -12.09 -2.56
N VAL A 647 -7.98 -12.79 -3.23
CA VAL A 647 -8.25 -13.47 -4.51
C VAL A 647 -8.48 -14.96 -4.29
N LYS A 648 -9.59 -15.47 -4.84
CA LYS A 648 -9.86 -16.92 -4.91
C LYS A 648 -8.73 -17.60 -5.71
N PRO A 649 -8.16 -18.73 -5.26
CA PRO A 649 -7.14 -19.46 -6.03
C PRO A 649 -7.68 -20.05 -7.34
N THR A 650 -6.86 -20.05 -8.40
CA THR A 650 -7.12 -20.71 -9.70
C THR A 650 -6.03 -21.76 -9.94
N TYR A 651 -6.31 -22.75 -10.79
CA TYR A 651 -5.37 -23.81 -11.19
C TYR A 651 -4.71 -24.58 -10.03
N GLY A 652 -5.30 -24.54 -8.84
CA GLY A 652 -4.83 -25.28 -7.66
C GLY A 652 -3.62 -24.68 -6.94
N VAL A 653 -3.23 -23.42 -7.22
CA VAL A 653 -2.08 -22.77 -6.57
C VAL A 653 -2.38 -22.46 -5.10
N LYS A 654 -2.06 -23.42 -4.21
CA LYS A 654 -2.32 -23.35 -2.77
C LYS A 654 -1.46 -22.27 -2.10
N GLY A 655 -2.10 -21.37 -1.36
CA GLY A 655 -1.43 -20.37 -0.51
C GLY A 655 -1.26 -18.98 -1.13
N TYR A 656 -1.51 -18.83 -2.44
CA TYR A 656 -1.66 -17.50 -3.05
C TYR A 656 -3.03 -16.94 -2.66
N ARG A 657 -3.07 -15.88 -1.84
CA ARG A 657 -4.30 -15.29 -1.27
C ARG A 657 -4.56 -13.84 -1.69
N THR A 658 -3.53 -13.14 -2.14
CA THR A 658 -3.61 -11.74 -2.59
C THR A 658 -2.57 -11.51 -3.67
N ASP A 659 -2.83 -10.49 -4.49
CA ASP A 659 -1.90 -9.90 -5.44
C ASP A 659 -1.14 -8.76 -4.74
N THR A 660 0.17 -8.63 -4.92
CA THR A 660 0.83 -7.33 -4.65
C THR A 660 0.43 -6.35 -5.76
N VAL A 661 0.06 -5.13 -5.38
CA VAL A 661 -0.52 -4.13 -6.30
C VAL A 661 0.45 -3.00 -6.59
N ALA A 662 1.10 -2.46 -5.55
CA ALA A 662 2.13 -1.45 -5.63
C ALA A 662 3.29 -1.79 -4.69
N ALA A 663 4.47 -1.31 -5.05
CA ALA A 663 5.67 -1.38 -4.22
C ALA A 663 6.44 -0.06 -4.30
N SER A 664 7.16 0.27 -3.22
CA SER A 664 8.12 1.38 -3.13
C SER A 664 9.42 0.88 -2.50
N THR A 665 10.56 1.45 -2.87
CA THR A 665 11.84 1.21 -2.21
C THR A 665 12.70 2.47 -2.21
N GLN A 666 13.52 2.62 -1.18
CA GLN A 666 14.49 3.71 -1.04
C GLN A 666 15.94 3.18 -1.06
N ASP A 667 16.86 4.01 -1.55
CA ASP A 667 18.30 3.73 -1.70
C ASP A 667 18.61 2.32 -2.24
N VAL A 668 18.37 2.13 -3.53
CA VAL A 668 18.58 0.84 -4.22
C VAL A 668 20.06 0.50 -4.31
N GLU A 669 20.47 -0.65 -3.78
CA GLU A 669 21.86 -1.14 -3.85
C GLU A 669 21.98 -2.45 -4.64
N VAL A 670 23.06 -2.56 -5.41
CA VAL A 670 23.50 -3.83 -6.00
C VAL A 670 24.02 -4.78 -4.90
N VAL A 671 23.63 -6.05 -4.96
CA VAL A 671 24.13 -7.10 -4.04
C VAL A 671 25.63 -7.31 -4.21
N LYS A 672 26.36 -7.44 -3.10
CA LYS A 672 27.81 -7.69 -3.13
C LYS A 672 28.09 -9.09 -3.68
N ARG A 673 29.21 -9.24 -4.41
CA ARG A 673 29.60 -10.50 -5.08
C ARG A 673 29.49 -11.74 -4.19
N ASP A 674 29.81 -11.59 -2.91
CA ASP A 674 29.97 -12.71 -1.97
C ASP A 674 28.77 -12.88 -1.02
N ASP A 675 27.79 -11.96 -1.05
CA ASP A 675 26.50 -12.11 -0.37
C ASP A 675 25.70 -13.29 -0.97
N LEU A 676 24.82 -13.92 -0.17
CA LEU A 676 23.73 -14.73 -0.72
C LEU A 676 22.66 -13.85 -1.38
N VAL A 677 22.27 -14.19 -2.61
CA VAL A 677 21.06 -13.64 -3.27
C VAL A 677 19.79 -14.16 -2.58
N ARG A 678 18.69 -13.42 -2.68
CA ARG A 678 17.46 -13.66 -1.92
C ARG A 678 16.50 -14.72 -2.52
N GLN A 679 16.89 -15.38 -3.60
CA GLN A 679 16.01 -16.14 -4.49
C GLN A 679 15.29 -17.34 -3.84
N ASP A 680 13.97 -17.25 -3.64
CA ASP A 680 13.11 -18.39 -3.29
C ASP A 680 12.50 -19.01 -4.57
N GLU A 681 13.10 -20.11 -5.05
CA GLU A 681 12.60 -20.90 -6.18
C GLU A 681 11.10 -21.25 -6.09
N THR A 682 10.58 -21.45 -4.87
CA THR A 682 9.19 -21.88 -4.65
C THR A 682 8.23 -20.70 -4.77
N ALA A 683 8.61 -19.51 -4.27
CA ALA A 683 7.87 -18.28 -4.53
C ALA A 683 7.78 -18.01 -6.04
N GLN A 684 8.90 -18.16 -6.76
CA GLN A 684 8.97 -17.95 -8.21
C GLN A 684 8.04 -18.90 -8.99
N LYS A 685 8.04 -20.19 -8.60
CA LYS A 685 7.16 -21.22 -9.19
C LYS A 685 5.67 -20.98 -8.86
N THR A 686 5.38 -20.42 -7.68
CA THR A 686 4.03 -20.03 -7.27
C THR A 686 3.51 -18.83 -8.06
N ALA A 687 4.29 -17.75 -8.18
CA ALA A 687 3.89 -16.54 -8.91
C ALA A 687 3.68 -16.80 -10.41
N GLY A 688 4.63 -17.46 -11.09
CA GLY A 688 4.46 -17.81 -12.51
C GLY A 688 3.35 -18.84 -12.77
N GLY A 689 2.91 -19.57 -11.74
CA GLY A 689 1.91 -20.64 -11.86
C GLY A 689 0.44 -20.18 -11.76
N ILE A 690 0.15 -18.90 -11.44
CA ILE A 690 -1.21 -18.44 -11.10
C ILE A 690 -2.22 -18.51 -12.26
N ASP A 691 -1.74 -18.61 -13.50
CA ASP A 691 -2.51 -18.78 -14.73
C ASP A 691 -2.24 -20.13 -15.44
N GLY A 692 -1.74 -21.11 -14.68
CA GLY A 692 -1.55 -22.48 -15.17
C GLY A 692 -0.34 -22.68 -16.09
N LYS A 693 -0.49 -23.60 -17.05
CA LYS A 693 0.61 -24.09 -17.90
C LYS A 693 0.18 -24.26 -19.36
N GLU A 694 1.15 -24.06 -20.25
CA GLU A 694 1.05 -24.21 -21.70
C GLU A 694 2.04 -25.28 -22.21
N PRO A 695 1.86 -25.82 -23.43
CA PRO A 695 2.84 -26.69 -24.07
C PRO A 695 4.15 -25.93 -24.30
N PHE A 696 5.28 -26.50 -23.89
CA PHE A 696 6.59 -25.91 -24.12
C PHE A 696 7.06 -26.22 -25.53
N ILE A 697 6.71 -25.31 -26.44
CA ILE A 697 7.25 -25.23 -27.80
C ILE A 697 8.61 -24.52 -27.75
N LYS A 698 9.58 -24.99 -28.54
CA LYS A 698 10.86 -24.31 -28.76
C LYS A 698 10.75 -23.20 -29.82
N ALA A 699 11.76 -22.34 -29.91
CA ALA A 699 11.92 -21.37 -31.00
C ALA A 699 11.98 -22.02 -32.41
N ASP A 700 12.36 -23.30 -32.52
CA ASP A 700 12.35 -24.08 -33.77
C ASP A 700 10.96 -24.66 -34.13
N GLY A 701 9.91 -24.36 -33.34
CA GLY A 701 8.55 -24.88 -33.51
C GLY A 701 8.32 -26.29 -32.94
N THR A 702 9.34 -26.96 -32.39
CA THR A 702 9.20 -28.31 -31.83
C THR A 702 8.48 -28.28 -30.48
N ASP A 703 7.35 -28.97 -30.37
CA ASP A 703 6.77 -29.34 -29.07
C ASP A 703 7.70 -30.30 -28.33
N THR A 704 8.09 -29.95 -27.10
CA THR A 704 8.94 -30.79 -26.25
C THR A 704 8.18 -31.89 -25.50
N GLY A 705 6.85 -31.94 -25.61
CA GLY A 705 5.98 -32.84 -24.85
C GLY A 705 5.91 -32.51 -23.35
N LYS A 706 6.34 -31.31 -22.96
CA LYS A 706 6.40 -30.84 -21.57
C LYS A 706 5.49 -29.62 -21.39
N MET A 707 4.83 -29.53 -20.24
CA MET A 707 4.04 -28.34 -19.87
C MET A 707 4.87 -27.37 -19.03
N ARG A 708 5.00 -26.11 -19.46
CA ARG A 708 5.70 -25.03 -18.75
C ARG A 708 4.68 -24.00 -18.23
N ASN A 709 4.99 -23.30 -17.14
CA ASN A 709 4.16 -22.18 -16.67
C ASN A 709 4.06 -21.11 -17.76
N LYS A 710 2.87 -20.58 -18.03
CA LYS A 710 2.64 -19.52 -19.04
C LYS A 710 3.42 -18.23 -18.72
N TYR A 711 3.54 -17.94 -17.43
CA TYR A 711 4.32 -16.84 -16.89
C TYR A 711 5.51 -17.37 -16.07
N ASP A 712 6.51 -16.53 -15.83
CA ASP A 712 7.50 -16.74 -14.77
C ASP A 712 7.09 -15.96 -13.51
N GLY A 713 7.71 -16.27 -12.37
CA GLY A 713 7.73 -15.33 -11.25
C GLY A 713 8.73 -14.23 -11.56
N GLY A 714 8.24 -13.10 -12.06
CA GLY A 714 9.03 -11.87 -12.24
C GLY A 714 9.11 -11.11 -10.92
N HIS A 715 10.24 -10.47 -10.67
CA HIS A 715 10.46 -9.70 -9.45
C HIS A 715 10.18 -8.22 -9.74
N MET A 716 9.53 -7.51 -8.82
CA MET A 716 9.37 -6.06 -8.90
C MET A 716 10.69 -5.34 -8.58
N TYR A 717 11.47 -5.89 -7.64
CA TYR A 717 12.88 -5.53 -7.45
C TYR A 717 13.77 -6.75 -7.65
N ALA A 718 14.69 -6.70 -8.60
CA ALA A 718 15.59 -7.81 -8.93
C ALA A 718 16.37 -8.30 -7.69
N ASN A 719 16.65 -9.61 -7.61
CA ASN A 719 17.54 -10.17 -6.57
C ASN A 719 18.92 -9.49 -6.58
N GLN A 720 19.42 -9.08 -7.75
CA GLN A 720 20.67 -8.32 -7.89
C GLN A 720 20.59 -6.89 -7.31
N LEU A 721 19.40 -6.31 -7.17
CA LEU A 721 19.13 -5.00 -6.57
C LEU A 721 18.67 -5.13 -5.10
N SER A 722 19.15 -6.18 -4.43
CA SER A 722 18.83 -6.56 -3.04
C SER A 722 17.35 -6.87 -2.76
N GLY A 723 16.49 -6.95 -3.79
CA GLY A 723 15.06 -7.17 -3.62
C GLY A 723 14.72 -8.48 -2.89
N PRO A 724 13.68 -8.50 -2.03
CA PRO A 724 13.15 -9.73 -1.42
C PRO A 724 12.86 -10.82 -2.45
N GLY A 725 13.23 -12.06 -2.18
CA GLY A 725 12.92 -13.19 -3.08
C GLY A 725 11.64 -13.92 -2.71
N GLU A 726 10.96 -13.52 -1.64
CA GLU A 726 9.64 -14.02 -1.28
C GLU A 726 8.52 -13.48 -2.17
N LEU A 727 7.38 -14.16 -2.11
CA LEU A 727 6.22 -13.96 -2.99
C LEU A 727 5.69 -12.51 -3.01
N ILE A 728 5.85 -11.73 -1.94
CA ILE A 728 5.47 -10.31 -1.84
C ILE A 728 6.07 -9.45 -2.97
N ASN A 729 7.30 -9.76 -3.38
CA ASN A 729 8.03 -9.01 -4.40
C ASN A 729 7.80 -9.58 -5.81
N MET A 730 6.89 -10.53 -5.97
CA MET A 730 6.72 -11.30 -7.21
C MET A 730 5.34 -11.13 -7.85
N VAL A 731 5.36 -11.04 -9.17
CA VAL A 731 4.17 -11.03 -10.04
C VAL A 731 4.30 -12.12 -11.09
N ALA A 732 3.16 -12.53 -11.67
CA ALA A 732 3.17 -13.34 -12.87
C ALA A 732 3.65 -12.48 -14.04
N GLN A 733 4.88 -12.69 -14.49
CA GLN A 733 5.51 -11.87 -15.53
C GLN A 733 5.67 -12.67 -16.82
N TRP A 734 5.39 -12.03 -17.95
CA TRP A 734 5.54 -12.64 -19.26
C TRP A 734 7.01 -12.94 -19.51
N ARG A 735 7.29 -14.20 -19.86
CA ARG A 735 8.65 -14.75 -19.95
C ARG A 735 9.59 -13.94 -20.84
N VAL A 736 9.06 -13.36 -21.89
CA VAL A 736 9.78 -12.54 -22.87
C VAL A 736 10.35 -11.27 -22.20
N GLN A 737 9.55 -10.58 -21.37
CA GLN A 737 9.99 -9.45 -20.53
C GLN A 737 11.01 -9.87 -19.47
N ASN A 738 10.72 -10.98 -18.76
CA ASN A 738 11.50 -11.50 -17.63
C ASN A 738 12.89 -12.05 -18.04
N ALA A 739 13.00 -12.64 -19.24
CA ALA A 739 14.18 -13.42 -19.65
C ALA A 739 14.91 -12.89 -20.91
N GLN A 740 14.51 -11.73 -21.45
CA GLN A 740 15.17 -11.08 -22.60
C GLN A 740 15.25 -11.98 -23.84
N LEU A 741 14.15 -12.64 -24.18
CA LEU A 741 14.03 -13.52 -25.36
C LEU A 741 13.41 -12.76 -26.54
N ASP A 742 14.07 -12.77 -27.70
CA ASP A 742 13.48 -12.55 -29.03
C ASP A 742 12.50 -11.36 -29.19
N LEU A 743 12.85 -10.20 -28.62
CA LEU A 743 12.23 -8.89 -28.91
C LEU A 743 13.30 -7.82 -29.16
N ASP A 744 12.94 -6.87 -30.03
CA ASP A 744 13.65 -5.60 -30.18
C ASP A 744 13.13 -4.57 -29.16
N GLY A 745 14.05 -3.80 -28.57
CA GLY A 745 13.72 -2.73 -27.62
C GLY A 745 14.25 -2.97 -26.20
N MET A 746 13.55 -2.42 -25.20
CA MET A 746 14.03 -2.32 -23.82
C MET A 746 12.98 -2.87 -22.85
N HIS A 747 13.05 -4.19 -22.70
CA HIS A 747 12.25 -5.06 -21.83
C HIS A 747 12.57 -4.88 -20.35
N TRP A 748 11.74 -5.44 -19.47
CA TRP A 748 11.96 -5.43 -18.01
C TRP A 748 13.38 -5.88 -17.64
N ARG A 749 13.85 -7.03 -18.14
CA ARG A 749 15.21 -7.52 -17.87
C ARG A 749 16.31 -6.57 -18.38
N SER A 750 16.09 -5.92 -19.53
CA SER A 750 17.03 -4.91 -20.06
C SER A 750 17.08 -3.65 -19.19
N PHE A 751 15.99 -3.32 -18.51
CA PHE A 751 15.89 -2.24 -17.54
C PHE A 751 16.57 -2.60 -16.20
N GLU A 752 16.36 -3.81 -15.68
CA GLU A 752 17.11 -4.31 -14.50
C GLU A 752 18.63 -4.26 -14.73
N ASP A 753 19.10 -4.77 -15.88
CA ASP A 753 20.51 -4.73 -16.28
C ASP A 753 21.02 -3.27 -16.46
N ASP A 754 20.16 -2.32 -16.80
CA ASP A 754 20.50 -0.90 -16.92
C ASP A 754 20.62 -0.19 -15.57
N LEU A 755 19.72 -0.46 -14.62
CA LEU A 755 19.84 0.07 -13.26
C LEU A 755 21.10 -0.44 -12.55
N ILE A 756 21.45 -1.72 -12.74
CA ILE A 756 22.70 -2.29 -12.20
C ILE A 756 23.93 -1.59 -12.80
N ARG A 757 23.96 -1.40 -14.12
CA ARG A 757 25.04 -0.66 -14.83
C ARG A 757 25.05 0.85 -14.54
N PHE A 758 23.96 1.42 -14.02
CA PHE A 758 23.90 2.79 -13.54
C PHE A 758 24.53 2.87 -12.14
N LEU A 759 24.01 2.11 -11.17
CA LEU A 759 24.49 2.05 -9.77
C LEU A 759 25.96 1.58 -9.60
N GLN A 760 26.57 1.01 -10.63
CA GLN A 760 27.99 0.65 -10.66
C GLN A 760 28.93 1.82 -11.04
N ARG A 761 28.39 3.04 -11.24
CA ARG A 761 29.14 4.24 -11.59
C ARG A 761 29.34 5.13 -10.36
N ASP A 762 30.55 5.68 -10.21
CA ASP A 762 30.83 6.72 -9.21
C ASP A 762 29.87 7.91 -9.36
N GLY A 763 29.48 8.54 -8.24
CA GLY A 763 28.60 9.71 -8.23
C GLY A 763 27.11 9.44 -8.48
N THR A 764 26.69 8.17 -8.67
CA THR A 764 25.30 7.80 -8.96
C THR A 764 24.58 7.12 -7.79
N SER A 765 23.26 7.31 -7.70
CA SER A 765 22.37 6.51 -6.84
C SER A 765 20.92 6.53 -7.34
N ILE A 766 20.09 5.59 -6.89
CA ILE A 766 18.64 5.60 -7.12
C ILE A 766 17.96 5.78 -5.75
N LYS A 767 17.40 6.97 -5.52
CA LYS A 767 16.82 7.34 -4.20
C LYS A 767 15.50 6.67 -3.92
N GLN A 768 14.70 6.50 -4.97
CA GLN A 768 13.35 5.97 -4.92
C GLN A 768 13.09 5.17 -6.19
N MET A 769 12.49 4.00 -6.05
CA MET A 769 11.99 3.18 -7.16
C MET A 769 10.65 2.57 -6.76
N GLU A 770 9.68 2.60 -7.66
CA GLU A 770 8.29 2.27 -7.40
C GLU A 770 7.75 1.44 -8.55
N VAL A 771 7.04 0.35 -8.24
CA VAL A 771 6.52 -0.59 -9.24
C VAL A 771 5.02 -0.77 -9.05
N PHE A 772 4.30 -0.66 -10.16
CA PHE A 772 2.84 -0.71 -10.23
C PHE A 772 2.42 -1.87 -11.13
N ALA A 773 1.57 -2.77 -10.62
CA ALA A 773 1.14 -3.98 -11.32
C ALA A 773 -0.32 -3.86 -11.79
N LEU A 774 -0.53 -3.17 -12.92
CA LEU A 774 -1.83 -2.77 -13.45
C LEU A 774 -2.66 -3.98 -13.90
N ARG A 775 -3.95 -4.01 -13.56
CA ARG A 775 -4.85 -5.16 -13.82
C ARG A 775 -6.23 -4.71 -14.33
N ASP A 776 -6.68 -5.37 -15.38
CA ASP A 776 -7.99 -5.25 -16.03
C ASP A 776 -9.02 -6.18 -15.35
N GLY A 777 -9.02 -6.23 -14.02
CA GLY A 777 -9.67 -7.26 -13.22
C GLY A 777 -8.96 -8.62 -13.21
N SER A 778 -8.12 -8.91 -14.21
CA SER A 778 -7.25 -10.10 -14.29
C SER A 778 -6.39 -10.33 -13.04
N ARG A 779 -5.91 -11.56 -12.84
CA ARG A 779 -4.90 -11.92 -11.83
C ARG A 779 -3.49 -11.56 -12.26
N VAL A 780 -3.16 -11.91 -13.50
CA VAL A 780 -1.91 -11.52 -14.13
C VAL A 780 -2.03 -10.04 -14.47
N PRO A 781 -1.11 -9.16 -14.04
CA PRO A 781 -1.11 -7.78 -14.50
C PRO A 781 -0.93 -7.73 -16.01
N HIS A 782 -1.70 -6.91 -16.72
CA HIS A 782 -1.53 -6.76 -18.17
C HIS A 782 -0.30 -5.90 -18.51
N GLU A 783 0.17 -5.11 -17.54
CA GLU A 783 1.30 -4.19 -17.65
C GLU A 783 2.00 -4.04 -16.31
N LEU A 784 3.33 -3.87 -16.33
CA LEU A 784 4.09 -3.38 -15.19
C LEU A 784 4.61 -1.99 -15.52
N GLN A 785 4.25 -1.00 -14.71
CA GLN A 785 4.85 0.32 -14.79
C GLN A 785 5.87 0.52 -13.67
N VAL A 786 6.83 1.40 -13.93
CA VAL A 786 7.86 1.78 -12.96
C VAL A 786 8.06 3.29 -12.97
N ARG A 787 8.28 3.85 -11.79
CA ARG A 787 8.80 5.21 -11.59
C ARG A 787 10.08 5.11 -10.76
N TRP A 788 11.10 5.89 -11.08
CA TRP A 788 12.33 5.94 -10.26
C TRP A 788 13.01 7.31 -10.32
N VAL A 789 13.81 7.60 -9.29
CA VAL A 789 14.55 8.86 -9.14
C VAL A 789 16.05 8.57 -9.20
N GLU A 790 16.66 8.95 -10.31
CA GLU A 790 18.11 8.90 -10.53
C GLU A 790 18.76 10.15 -9.92
N GLU A 791 19.76 9.99 -9.06
CA GLU A 791 20.62 11.08 -8.62
C GLU A 791 22.03 10.88 -9.22
N VAL A 792 22.55 11.94 -9.85
CA VAL A 792 23.91 12.00 -10.40
C VAL A 792 24.55 13.29 -9.93
N ASP A 793 25.66 13.20 -9.18
CA ASP A 793 26.37 14.35 -8.59
C ASP A 793 25.44 15.30 -7.81
N GLY A 794 24.46 14.74 -7.10
CA GLY A 794 23.43 15.47 -6.34
C GLY A 794 22.25 16.00 -7.18
N LYS A 795 22.31 15.94 -8.52
CA LYS A 795 21.17 16.31 -9.37
C LYS A 795 20.20 15.14 -9.52
N ARG A 796 18.97 15.33 -9.05
CA ARG A 796 17.87 14.34 -9.14
C ARG A 796 17.11 14.45 -10.47
N THR A 797 16.69 13.30 -11.00
CA THR A 797 15.93 13.16 -12.25
C THR A 797 14.88 12.06 -12.10
N VAL A 798 13.61 12.40 -12.23
CA VAL A 798 12.51 11.43 -12.25
C VAL A 798 12.45 10.74 -13.62
N ARG A 799 12.10 9.45 -13.60
CA ARG A 799 11.96 8.57 -14.76
C ARG A 799 10.69 7.76 -14.63
N ILE A 800 10.00 7.53 -15.75
CA ILE A 800 8.80 6.69 -15.85
C ILE A 800 8.97 5.77 -17.07
N ARG A 801 8.59 4.49 -16.94
CA ARG A 801 8.56 3.49 -18.03
C ARG A 801 7.39 2.52 -17.85
N SER A 802 6.94 1.95 -18.96
CA SER A 802 5.89 0.91 -19.03
C SER A 802 6.42 -0.36 -19.73
N PHE A 803 6.01 -1.52 -19.23
CA PHE A 803 6.39 -2.82 -19.77
C PHE A 803 5.14 -3.71 -19.95
N PRO A 804 4.66 -3.92 -21.20
CA PRO A 804 3.49 -4.76 -21.46
C PRO A 804 3.77 -6.23 -21.09
N ASN A 805 2.83 -6.82 -20.36
CA ASN A 805 2.98 -8.11 -19.68
C ASN A 805 2.01 -9.19 -20.23
N ASN A 806 1.50 -8.99 -21.44
CA ASN A 806 0.53 -9.87 -22.10
C ASN A 806 1.14 -10.48 -23.39
N PRO A 807 1.15 -11.81 -23.59
CA PRO A 807 1.59 -12.40 -24.86
C PRO A 807 0.76 -11.98 -26.09
N ALA A 808 -0.48 -11.50 -25.90
CA ALA A 808 -1.38 -11.16 -27.01
C ALA A 808 -1.02 -9.85 -27.74
N SER A 809 -0.24 -8.95 -27.13
CA SER A 809 0.26 -7.74 -27.83
C SER A 809 1.37 -8.04 -28.84
N ALA A 810 1.94 -9.25 -28.81
CA ALA A 810 2.83 -9.76 -29.85
C ALA A 810 2.06 -10.40 -31.02
N GLN A 811 1.10 -9.67 -31.60
CA GLN A 811 0.70 -9.96 -32.98
C GLN A 811 1.88 -9.60 -33.91
N PRO A 812 2.24 -10.44 -34.89
CA PRO A 812 3.13 -9.99 -35.95
C PRO A 812 2.47 -8.80 -36.67
N PRO A 813 3.23 -7.76 -37.08
CA PRO A 813 2.67 -6.54 -37.64
C PRO A 813 1.76 -6.87 -38.83
N SER A 814 0.51 -6.40 -38.74
CA SER A 814 -0.61 -6.82 -39.59
C SER A 814 -0.61 -6.16 -40.96
N GLY A 815 0.46 -6.40 -41.73
CA GLY A 815 0.55 -6.20 -43.17
C GLY A 815 1.46 -5.05 -43.61
N GLN A 816 2.44 -5.42 -44.43
CA GLN A 816 2.59 -4.78 -45.75
C GLN A 816 2.48 -5.90 -46.82
N PRO A 817 2.01 -5.57 -48.04
CA PRO A 817 1.67 -6.56 -49.07
C PRO A 817 2.87 -7.18 -49.80
#